data_AF-A0A8C5Z388-F1
#
_entry.id   AF-A0A8C5Z388-F1
#
_cell.length_a   1.000
_cell.length_b   1.000
_cell.length_c   1.000
_cell.angle_alpha   90.00
_cell.angle_beta   90.00
_cell.angle_gamma   90.00
#
_symmetry.space_group_name_H-M   'P 1'
#
loop_
_entity.id
_entity.type
_entity.pdbx_description
1 polymer ?
#
loop_
_entity_poly.entity_id
_entity_poly.type
_entity_poly.pdbx_seq_one_letter_code
_entity_poly.pdbx_strand_id
1 'polypeptide(L)'
;LGRAYALAFAERGALVVVNDLGGDFKGVGKGSLAADKVVEEIKRKGGKAVANYDSVEAGEKVVKTALDAFGRIDVVVNNAGILRDRSFSRISDEDWDIIQRVHLRGSFQVTRAAWDHMKKQKYGRIIMTSSASGIYGNFGQANYSAAKLGILGLANTLAIEGRKNNIHCNTIAPNAGSRMTQTVMPEDLFEALKPEYVAPLILWLCHESCEENGGLFEVGAGWIGKLRWERTLGAIARQKNQPMTPEAVKANWEKICDFDNASKPQNIQESVAGMIEVLHKIDAEGGVSINHTSHATSTATSGFAGAIGYKLPSFSSAYTEMETIMYALGVGASVKDPKDLKFVYEGSSDFSCLPTFGVIIAQKSMMGGGLAEIPGLSINFAKVLHGEQYLELYKPLPRSGKLKCEAVVADVLDKGSGVVILMDVYSYSGKELICYNQFSLFLVGSGGFGGKRTSEKLKVALNVPSRPPDAVLRDTTSLNQAALYRLSGDWNPLHIDPNFASLAGFEKPILHGLCTFGFSARHVLRQFADNDVSRFKAIKTRFAKPVYPGQTLQTEMWKEGNRIHFQTKVQETGDIVISNAYVDLVPKLDISAKTPSEGGELQSTLVFEEIGRRLKEVGREVVKKVKAVFEWHITKGGDIAAKWTIDLKNESGKVYKGPAKGCADTTIIISDDDFMQVVLGKLDPQKAFFSGRLKARGNIMLSQKLQMILKDYAKL
;
A
#
# COMPACT_ATOMS: atom_id res chain seq x y z
N LEU A 1 8.52 36.26 7.27
CA LEU A 1 7.49 35.21 7.18
C LEU A 1 6.08 35.80 7.25
N GLY A 2 5.60 36.27 8.42
CA GLY A 2 4.24 36.86 8.57
C GLY A 2 3.81 37.85 7.49
N ARG A 3 4.64 38.84 7.15
CA ARG A 3 4.37 39.78 6.04
C ARG A 3 4.11 39.07 4.70
N ALA A 4 4.93 38.08 4.34
CA ALA A 4 4.79 37.33 3.09
C ALA A 4 3.49 36.50 3.08
N TYR A 5 3.12 35.92 4.22
CA TYR A 5 1.85 35.21 4.36
C TYR A 5 0.66 36.15 4.15
N ALA A 6 0.66 37.31 4.81
CA ALA A 6 -0.40 38.30 4.71
C ALA A 6 -0.60 38.79 3.27
N LEU A 7 0.49 39.10 2.56
CA LEU A 7 0.43 39.49 1.14
C LEU A 7 -0.12 38.37 0.27
N ALA A 8 0.35 37.13 0.44
CA ALA A 8 -0.08 36.00 -0.36
C ALA A 8 -1.56 35.64 -0.14
N PHE A 9 -2.05 35.67 1.10
CA PHE A 9 -3.47 35.47 1.40
C PHE A 9 -4.34 36.57 0.77
N ALA A 10 -3.95 37.84 0.93
CA ALA A 10 -4.72 38.96 0.39
C ALA A 10 -4.76 38.94 -1.16
N GLU A 11 -3.65 38.60 -1.81
CA GLU A 11 -3.57 38.44 -3.28
C GLU A 11 -4.51 37.34 -3.80
N ARG A 12 -4.93 36.40 -2.95
CA ARG A 12 -5.89 35.33 -3.27
C ARG A 12 -7.31 35.63 -2.77
N GLY A 13 -7.59 36.87 -2.38
CA GLY A 13 -8.94 37.33 -2.02
C GLY A 13 -9.32 37.18 -0.54
N ALA A 14 -8.40 36.74 0.33
CA ALA A 14 -8.68 36.69 1.76
C ALA A 14 -8.78 38.11 2.37
N LEU A 15 -9.65 38.27 3.37
CA LEU A 15 -9.72 39.45 4.22
C LEU A 15 -8.73 39.27 5.38
N VAL A 16 -7.69 40.11 5.46
CA VAL A 16 -6.54 39.84 6.32
C VAL A 16 -6.48 40.80 7.52
N VAL A 17 -6.36 40.25 8.74
CA VAL A 17 -5.92 41.03 9.90
C VAL A 17 -4.40 40.90 10.02
N VAL A 18 -3.68 42.01 9.92
CA VAL A 18 -2.23 42.05 10.10
C VAL A 18 -1.92 42.45 11.55
N ASN A 19 -1.56 41.48 12.38
CA ASN A 19 -1.11 41.71 13.76
C ASN A 19 0.41 41.87 13.81
N ASP A 20 0.88 42.99 14.37
CA ASP A 20 2.28 43.19 14.74
C ASP A 20 2.36 44.18 15.92
N LEU A 21 3.08 43.82 16.97
CA LEU A 21 3.31 44.71 18.13
C LEU A 21 4.22 45.90 17.77
N GLY A 22 5.03 45.77 16.71
CA GLY A 22 6.00 46.77 16.27
C GLY A 22 7.23 46.92 17.17
N GLY A 23 7.50 45.91 18.01
CA GLY A 23 8.71 45.82 18.81
C GLY A 23 9.94 45.34 18.03
N ASP A 24 11.10 45.33 18.68
CA ASP A 24 12.29 44.71 18.14
C ASP A 24 12.24 43.16 18.22
N PHE A 25 13.19 42.47 17.59
CA PHE A 25 13.25 41.00 17.62
C PHE A 25 13.67 40.44 18.99
N LYS A 26 13.99 41.34 19.90
CA LYS A 26 14.30 41.11 21.30
C LYS A 26 13.05 41.38 22.16
N GLY A 27 11.86 41.62 21.61
CA GLY A 27 10.65 41.82 22.43
C GLY A 27 10.66 43.10 23.26
N VAL A 28 11.42 44.12 22.85
CA VAL A 28 11.40 45.45 23.45
C VAL A 28 10.69 46.43 22.52
N GLY A 29 9.86 47.30 23.09
CA GLY A 29 9.19 48.38 22.37
C GLY A 29 7.83 47.98 21.77
N LYS A 30 7.11 49.00 21.30
CA LYS A 30 5.78 48.89 20.66
C LYS A 30 5.64 50.01 19.63
N GLY A 31 4.96 49.73 18.51
CA GLY A 31 4.66 50.73 17.49
C GLY A 31 3.65 50.24 16.46
N SER A 32 2.93 51.16 15.81
CA SER A 32 1.91 50.79 14.81
C SER A 32 2.48 50.58 13.40
N LEU A 33 3.60 51.25 13.09
CA LEU A 33 4.16 51.37 11.74
C LEU A 33 4.43 50.03 11.05
N ALA A 34 4.75 48.97 11.79
CA ALA A 34 5.03 47.65 11.22
C ALA A 34 3.79 47.04 10.56
N ALA A 35 2.66 47.00 11.29
CA ALA A 35 1.39 46.50 10.77
C ALA A 35 0.83 47.45 9.70
N ASP A 36 0.89 48.76 9.93
CA ASP A 36 0.35 49.78 9.02
C ASP A 36 0.98 49.69 7.63
N LYS A 37 2.31 49.55 7.54
CA LYS A 37 3.02 49.42 6.26
C LYS A 37 2.56 48.23 5.43
N VAL A 38 2.32 47.08 6.07
CA VAL A 38 1.88 45.86 5.38
C VAL A 38 0.41 45.99 4.95
N VAL A 39 -0.45 46.58 5.78
CA VAL A 39 -1.84 46.88 5.42
C VAL A 39 -1.91 47.81 4.21
N GLU A 40 -1.12 48.89 4.20
CA GLU A 40 -1.07 49.81 3.06
C GLU A 40 -0.50 49.15 1.80
N GLU A 41 0.47 48.24 1.94
CA GLU A 41 0.96 47.45 0.80
C GLU A 41 -0.14 46.52 0.25
N ILE A 42 -0.89 45.83 1.12
CA ILE A 42 -2.02 44.98 0.71
C ILE A 42 -3.08 45.81 -0.04
N LYS A 43 -3.49 46.95 0.53
CA LYS A 43 -4.47 47.85 -0.11
C LYS A 43 -4.00 48.34 -1.47
N ARG A 44 -2.72 48.69 -1.61
CA ARG A 44 -2.13 49.13 -2.88
C ARG A 44 -2.16 48.03 -3.94
N LYS A 45 -2.10 46.76 -3.54
CA LYS A 45 -2.25 45.59 -4.42
C LYS A 45 -3.71 45.18 -4.63
N GLY A 46 -4.68 45.98 -4.19
CA GLY A 46 -6.12 45.73 -4.35
C GLY A 46 -6.74 44.77 -3.34
N GLY A 47 -5.99 44.32 -2.34
CA GLY A 47 -6.49 43.46 -1.26
C GLY A 47 -7.18 44.25 -0.15
N LYS A 48 -7.81 43.52 0.79
CA LYS A 48 -8.48 44.10 1.97
C LYS A 48 -7.79 43.64 3.24
N ALA A 49 -7.33 44.58 4.05
CA ALA A 49 -6.71 44.29 5.34
C ALA A 49 -6.96 45.39 6.39
N VAL A 50 -6.93 44.99 7.66
CA VAL A 50 -6.92 45.88 8.83
C VAL A 50 -5.74 45.54 9.73
N ALA A 51 -5.22 46.54 10.44
CA ALA A 51 -4.10 46.36 11.36
C ALA A 51 -4.60 46.01 12.78
N ASN A 52 -3.81 45.24 13.51
CA ASN A 52 -3.94 45.07 14.96
C ASN A 52 -2.57 45.27 15.62
N TYR A 53 -2.53 45.99 16.74
CA TYR A 53 -1.30 46.41 17.43
C TYR A 53 -1.13 45.79 18.82
N ASP A 54 -1.95 44.80 19.15
CA ASP A 54 -1.92 44.14 20.45
C ASP A 54 -0.82 43.07 20.49
N SER A 55 -0.26 42.84 21.68
CA SER A 55 0.59 41.66 21.90
C SER A 55 -0.27 40.40 21.74
N VAL A 56 0.33 39.32 21.24
CA VAL A 56 -0.31 37.98 21.23
C VAL A 56 -0.65 37.47 22.63
N GLU A 57 -0.03 38.05 23.67
CA GLU A 57 -0.41 37.83 25.07
C GLU A 57 -1.83 38.35 25.40
N ALA A 58 -2.39 39.19 24.54
CA ALA A 58 -3.77 39.67 24.58
C ALA A 58 -4.56 39.11 23.39
N GLY A 59 -4.40 37.82 23.09
CA GLY A 59 -4.95 37.17 21.89
C GLY A 59 -6.45 37.37 21.62
N GLU A 60 -7.26 37.58 22.67
CA GLU A 60 -8.68 37.94 22.53
C GLU A 60 -8.87 39.22 21.71
N LYS A 61 -8.04 40.24 21.92
CA LYS A 61 -8.12 41.52 21.19
C LYS A 61 -7.76 41.34 19.71
N VAL A 62 -6.80 40.46 19.42
CA VAL A 62 -6.40 40.12 18.05
C VAL A 62 -7.57 39.51 17.28
N VAL A 63 -8.25 38.53 17.88
CA VAL A 63 -9.42 37.88 17.28
C VAL A 63 -10.61 38.83 17.19
N LYS A 64 -10.83 39.66 18.23
CA LYS A 64 -11.88 40.69 18.21
C LYS A 64 -11.73 41.64 17.03
N THR A 65 -10.51 42.05 16.64
CA THR A 65 -10.30 42.86 15.43
C THR A 65 -10.82 42.18 14.16
N ALA A 66 -10.65 40.87 14.02
CA ALA A 66 -11.19 40.13 12.86
C ALA A 66 -12.72 40.10 12.86
N LEU A 67 -13.32 39.90 14.04
CA LEU A 67 -14.77 39.88 14.19
C LEU A 67 -15.40 41.26 13.94
N ASP A 68 -14.82 42.32 14.51
CA ASP A 68 -15.32 43.68 14.34
C ASP A 68 -15.22 44.15 12.88
N ALA A 69 -14.13 43.81 12.19
CA ALA A 69 -13.88 44.28 10.82
C ALA A 69 -14.56 43.43 9.74
N PHE A 70 -14.62 42.10 9.92
CA PHE A 70 -15.02 41.15 8.87
C PHE A 70 -16.11 40.15 9.31
N GLY A 71 -16.49 40.12 10.58
CA GLY A 71 -17.60 39.31 11.10
C GLY A 71 -17.31 37.82 11.30
N ARG A 72 -16.11 37.34 10.96
CA ARG A 72 -15.72 35.92 11.08
C ARG A 72 -14.21 35.74 11.18
N ILE A 73 -13.78 34.53 11.55
CA ILE A 73 -12.36 34.12 11.54
C ILE A 73 -12.25 32.67 11.03
N ASP A 74 -11.49 32.47 9.96
CA ASP A 74 -11.37 31.18 9.26
C ASP A 74 -10.00 30.53 9.40
N VAL A 75 -8.97 31.37 9.44
CA VAL A 75 -7.56 30.96 9.45
C VAL A 75 -6.82 31.73 10.54
N VAL A 76 -6.02 31.04 11.33
CA VAL A 76 -5.08 31.64 12.30
C VAL A 76 -3.67 31.13 12.01
N VAL A 77 -2.74 32.04 11.73
CA VAL A 77 -1.32 31.72 11.54
C VAL A 77 -0.51 32.29 12.69
N ASN A 78 -0.19 31.46 13.67
CA ASN A 78 0.59 31.85 14.85
C ASN A 78 2.08 31.95 14.51
N ASN A 79 2.49 33.11 13.98
CA ASN A 79 3.86 33.39 13.52
C ASN A 79 4.68 34.30 14.44
N ALA A 80 4.05 35.06 15.35
CA ALA A 80 4.75 36.02 16.21
C ALA A 80 5.87 35.37 17.03
N GLY A 81 6.99 36.08 17.21
CA GLY A 81 8.16 35.52 17.85
C GLY A 81 9.30 36.51 18.06
N ILE A 82 10.16 36.19 19.03
CA ILE A 82 11.32 36.97 19.46
C ILE A 82 12.48 36.03 19.81
N LEU A 83 13.69 36.56 20.02
CA LEU A 83 14.87 35.80 20.43
C LEU A 83 15.52 36.37 21.70
N ARG A 84 15.99 35.46 22.56
CA ARG A 84 16.72 35.69 23.81
C ARG A 84 17.79 34.63 24.00
N ASP A 85 18.68 34.53 23.02
CA ASP A 85 19.68 33.47 22.97
C ASP A 85 20.77 33.68 24.01
N ARG A 86 20.96 32.68 24.88
CA ARG A 86 21.94 32.63 25.97
C ARG A 86 22.33 31.17 26.22
N SER A 87 23.58 30.92 26.57
CA SER A 87 23.97 29.60 27.11
C SER A 87 23.10 29.26 28.33
N PHE A 88 22.84 27.98 28.57
CA PHE A 88 21.83 27.53 29.55
C PHE A 88 21.96 28.20 30.93
N SER A 89 23.17 28.25 31.49
CA SER A 89 23.43 28.89 32.80
C SER A 89 23.29 30.42 32.83
N ARG A 90 23.17 31.06 31.67
CA ARG A 90 23.06 32.52 31.51
C ARG A 90 21.67 32.95 31.04
N ILE A 91 20.72 32.03 30.92
CA ILE A 91 19.31 32.36 30.71
C ILE A 91 18.78 32.91 32.04
N SER A 92 18.41 34.19 32.08
CA SER A 92 17.69 34.76 33.21
C SER A 92 16.22 34.31 33.20
N ASP A 93 15.52 34.45 34.33
CA ASP A 93 14.09 34.14 34.42
C ASP A 93 13.28 34.92 33.38
N GLU A 94 13.60 36.20 33.16
CA GLU A 94 12.92 37.01 32.15
C GLU A 94 13.25 36.57 30.72
N ASP A 95 14.49 36.13 30.45
CA ASP A 95 14.85 35.55 29.14
C ASP A 95 14.05 34.26 28.86
N TRP A 96 13.75 33.48 29.91
CA TRP A 96 12.89 32.31 29.80
C TRP A 96 11.43 32.70 29.61
N ASP A 97 10.88 33.49 30.53
CA ASP A 97 9.46 33.79 30.60
C ASP A 97 8.97 34.54 29.37
N ILE A 98 9.72 35.54 28.87
CA ILE A 98 9.29 36.31 27.70
C ILE A 98 9.18 35.43 26.44
N ILE A 99 10.09 34.45 26.28
CA ILE A 99 10.05 33.50 25.19
C ILE A 99 8.80 32.61 25.31
N GLN A 100 8.50 32.09 26.51
CA GLN A 100 7.30 31.28 26.72
C GLN A 100 6.01 32.09 26.51
N ARG A 101 5.96 33.33 27.02
CA ARG A 101 4.80 34.23 26.92
C ARG A 101 4.46 34.56 25.48
N VAL A 102 5.45 34.94 24.67
CA VAL A 102 5.21 35.34 23.26
C VAL A 102 4.94 34.12 22.38
N HIS A 103 5.74 33.07 22.48
CA HIS A 103 5.65 31.93 21.57
C HIS A 103 4.53 30.96 21.94
N LEU A 104 4.65 30.29 23.09
CA LEU A 104 3.74 29.20 23.45
C LEU A 104 2.41 29.76 23.97
N ARG A 105 2.46 30.62 24.99
CA ARG A 105 1.26 31.18 25.62
C ARG A 105 0.50 32.10 24.66
N GLY A 106 1.19 32.93 23.90
CA GLY A 106 0.59 33.79 22.88
C GLY A 106 -0.17 32.99 21.81
N SER A 107 0.46 31.95 21.24
CA SER A 107 -0.20 31.05 20.27
C SER A 107 -1.43 30.36 20.85
N PHE A 108 -1.35 29.91 22.12
CA PHE A 108 -2.49 29.38 22.86
C PHE A 108 -3.61 30.42 23.00
N GLN A 109 -3.31 31.65 23.42
CA GLN A 109 -4.32 32.67 23.67
C GLN A 109 -5.06 33.10 22.40
N VAL A 110 -4.34 33.34 21.30
CA VAL A 110 -4.95 33.71 20.02
C VAL A 110 -5.81 32.56 19.48
N THR A 111 -5.29 31.33 19.51
CA THR A 111 -6.02 30.15 19.01
C THR A 111 -7.25 29.86 19.85
N ARG A 112 -7.14 29.96 21.19
CA ARG A 112 -8.27 29.80 22.11
C ARG A 112 -9.38 30.81 21.82
N ALA A 113 -9.04 32.08 21.60
CA ALA A 113 -10.01 33.11 21.29
C ALA A 113 -10.74 32.85 19.96
N ALA A 114 -10.06 32.28 18.96
CA ALA A 114 -10.68 31.95 17.66
C ALA A 114 -11.50 30.64 17.67
N TRP A 115 -11.26 29.75 18.64
CA TRP A 115 -11.70 28.36 18.61
C TRP A 115 -13.20 28.16 18.51
N ASP A 116 -13.98 28.84 19.37
CA ASP A 116 -15.43 28.64 19.40
C ASP A 116 -16.12 29.27 18.17
N HIS A 117 -15.53 30.32 17.57
CA HIS A 117 -15.98 30.87 16.29
C HIS A 117 -15.81 29.85 15.16
N MET A 118 -14.62 29.25 15.04
CA MET A 118 -14.36 28.18 14.05
C MET A 118 -15.26 26.96 14.28
N LYS A 119 -15.49 26.56 15.54
CA LYS A 119 -16.38 25.45 15.88
C LYS A 119 -17.81 25.70 15.46
N LYS A 120 -18.32 26.93 15.66
CA LYS A 120 -19.66 27.36 15.23
C LYS A 120 -19.77 27.37 13.70
N GLN A 121 -18.72 27.81 13.02
CA GLN A 121 -18.64 27.87 11.55
C GLN A 121 -18.46 26.49 10.89
N LYS A 122 -18.06 25.45 11.65
CA LYS A 122 -17.66 24.13 11.12
C LYS A 122 -16.54 24.22 10.08
N TYR A 123 -15.65 25.18 10.28
CA TYR A 123 -14.48 25.41 9.45
C TYR A 123 -13.42 26.16 10.26
N GLY A 124 -12.18 25.67 10.20
CA GLY A 124 -11.03 26.37 10.75
C GLY A 124 -9.71 25.80 10.22
N ARG A 125 -8.71 26.67 10.03
CA ARG A 125 -7.34 26.27 9.71
C ARG A 125 -6.38 27.01 10.63
N ILE A 126 -5.52 26.27 11.32
CA ILE A 126 -4.59 26.81 12.29
C ILE A 126 -3.18 26.37 11.91
N ILE A 127 -2.26 27.34 11.87
CA ILE A 127 -0.84 27.09 11.69
C ILE A 127 -0.09 27.49 12.93
N MET A 128 0.77 26.58 13.36
CA MET A 128 1.69 26.74 14.47
C MET A 128 3.12 26.81 13.96
N THR A 129 3.88 27.84 14.35
CA THR A 129 5.28 28.00 13.92
C THR A 129 6.24 27.45 14.98
N SER A 130 6.70 26.22 14.77
CA SER A 130 7.83 25.60 15.46
C SER A 130 9.17 26.01 14.80
N SER A 131 10.22 25.22 14.96
CA SER A 131 11.53 25.42 14.32
C SER A 131 12.38 24.15 14.37
N ALA A 132 13.39 24.07 13.50
CA ALA A 132 14.43 23.05 13.60
C ALA A 132 15.12 23.06 14.98
N SER A 133 15.37 24.25 15.58
CA SER A 133 15.91 24.34 16.95
C SER A 133 15.00 23.68 17.98
N GLY A 134 13.68 23.73 17.81
CA GLY A 134 12.74 23.03 18.68
C GLY A 134 12.81 21.52 18.50
N ILE A 135 12.87 21.05 17.25
CA ILE A 135 12.84 19.62 16.90
C ILE A 135 14.15 18.91 17.28
N TYR A 136 15.28 19.51 16.94
CA TYR A 136 16.60 18.88 17.04
C TYR A 136 17.46 19.42 18.19
N GLY A 137 17.02 20.52 18.83
CA GLY A 137 17.86 21.28 19.75
C GLY A 137 18.82 22.23 19.01
N ASN A 138 19.22 23.31 19.68
CA ASN A 138 20.30 24.18 19.20
C ASN A 138 21.05 24.83 20.37
N PHE A 139 22.36 25.01 20.23
CA PHE A 139 23.17 25.60 21.30
C PHE A 139 22.73 27.03 21.64
N GLY A 140 22.61 27.32 22.93
CA GLY A 140 22.25 28.67 23.42
C GLY A 140 20.77 29.05 23.27
N GLN A 141 19.89 28.08 22.97
CA GLN A 141 18.47 28.34 22.67
C GLN A 141 17.50 27.50 23.52
N ALA A 142 17.87 27.07 24.73
CA ALA A 142 17.03 26.16 25.51
C ALA A 142 15.60 26.69 25.77
N ASN A 143 15.45 27.98 26.09
CA ASN A 143 14.16 28.66 26.21
C ASN A 143 13.34 28.60 24.90
N TYR A 144 13.96 28.94 23.78
CA TYR A 144 13.32 28.97 22.46
C TYR A 144 12.96 27.57 21.97
N SER A 145 13.87 26.61 22.05
CA SER A 145 13.64 25.20 21.70
C SER A 145 12.48 24.60 22.51
N ALA A 146 12.45 24.85 23.83
CA ALA A 146 11.36 24.39 24.70
C ALA A 146 10.01 24.98 24.27
N ALA A 147 9.95 26.28 24.01
CA ALA A 147 8.72 26.93 23.54
C ALA A 147 8.26 26.36 22.19
N LYS A 148 9.19 26.16 21.24
CA LYS A 148 8.90 25.72 19.87
C LYS A 148 8.45 24.27 19.78
N LEU A 149 9.00 23.38 20.62
CA LEU A 149 8.51 22.00 20.71
C LEU A 149 7.23 21.89 21.55
N GLY A 150 7.06 22.76 22.57
CA GLY A 150 5.80 22.90 23.30
C GLY A 150 4.62 23.29 22.39
N ILE A 151 4.87 24.14 21.39
CA ILE A 151 3.88 24.50 20.36
C ILE A 151 3.44 23.28 19.54
N LEU A 152 4.36 22.35 19.21
CA LEU A 152 4.00 21.10 18.53
C LEU A 152 3.08 20.24 19.42
N GLY A 153 3.38 20.14 20.72
CA GLY A 153 2.51 19.45 21.67
C GLY A 153 1.11 20.06 21.76
N LEU A 154 1.01 21.39 21.77
CA LEU A 154 -0.27 22.11 21.69
C LEU A 154 -1.02 21.77 20.38
N ALA A 155 -0.34 21.84 19.23
CA ALA A 155 -0.92 21.55 17.93
C ALA A 155 -1.48 20.11 17.83
N ASN A 156 -0.76 19.12 18.37
CA ASN A 156 -1.18 17.73 18.39
C ASN A 156 -2.55 17.54 19.06
N THR A 157 -2.78 18.22 20.18
CA THR A 157 -4.06 18.15 20.91
C THR A 157 -5.17 18.86 20.15
N LEU A 158 -4.89 20.07 19.65
CA LEU A 158 -5.87 20.84 18.87
C LEU A 158 -6.31 20.13 17.59
N ALA A 159 -5.39 19.44 16.90
CA ALA A 159 -5.70 18.63 15.73
C ALA A 159 -6.74 17.52 16.02
N ILE A 160 -6.71 16.96 17.24
CA ILE A 160 -7.65 15.93 17.70
C ILE A 160 -9.00 16.56 18.08
N GLU A 161 -8.99 17.60 18.93
CA GLU A 161 -10.21 18.26 19.41
C GLU A 161 -11.00 18.92 18.27
N GLY A 162 -10.30 19.49 17.28
CA GLY A 162 -10.89 20.19 16.15
C GLY A 162 -11.49 19.28 15.06
N ARG A 163 -11.09 18.00 15.02
CA ARG A 163 -11.38 17.07 13.92
C ARG A 163 -12.87 16.96 13.60
N LYS A 164 -13.74 16.83 14.62
CA LYS A 164 -15.19 16.71 14.43
C LYS A 164 -15.86 17.96 13.87
N ASN A 165 -15.17 19.10 13.91
CA ASN A 165 -15.69 20.40 13.48
C ASN A 165 -14.97 20.93 12.23
N ASN A 166 -14.19 20.11 11.51
CA ASN A 166 -13.39 20.53 10.35
C ASN A 166 -12.45 21.71 10.69
N ILE A 167 -11.83 21.62 11.87
CA ILE A 167 -10.77 22.53 12.31
C ILE A 167 -9.46 21.76 12.23
N HIS A 168 -8.61 22.12 11.28
CA HIS A 168 -7.30 21.50 11.08
C HIS A 168 -6.22 22.35 11.74
N CYS A 169 -5.28 21.71 12.42
CA CYS A 169 -4.13 22.36 13.03
C CYS A 169 -2.85 21.68 12.56
N ASN A 170 -2.01 22.42 11.83
CA ASN A 170 -0.73 21.93 11.31
C ASN A 170 0.42 22.79 11.83
N THR A 171 1.62 22.20 11.86
CA THR A 171 2.83 22.84 12.37
C THR A 171 3.87 22.96 11.26
N ILE A 172 4.57 24.08 11.22
CA ILE A 172 5.72 24.30 10.34
C ILE A 172 7.00 24.54 11.14
N ALA A 173 8.13 24.18 10.56
CA ALA A 173 9.47 24.49 11.01
C ALA A 173 10.21 25.20 9.84
N PRO A 174 10.04 26.52 9.71
CA PRO A 174 10.53 27.26 8.55
C PRO A 174 12.01 27.61 8.66
N ASN A 175 12.69 27.60 7.51
CA ASN A 175 14.02 28.18 7.30
C ASN A 175 13.90 29.34 6.31
N ALA A 176 14.16 30.56 6.79
CA ALA A 176 14.11 31.78 5.98
C ALA A 176 15.09 32.85 6.50
N GLY A 177 15.67 33.61 5.58
CA GLY A 177 16.38 34.86 5.83
C GLY A 177 15.42 35.91 6.40
N SER A 178 15.69 36.36 7.62
CA SER A 178 14.91 37.39 8.31
C SER A 178 15.81 38.20 9.23
N ARG A 179 15.33 39.33 9.76
CA ARG A 179 16.08 40.13 10.75
C ARG A 179 16.60 39.29 11.94
N MET A 180 15.92 38.20 12.28
CA MET A 180 16.32 37.29 13.36
C MET A 180 17.47 36.35 13.00
N THR A 181 17.70 36.07 11.72
CA THR A 181 18.70 35.11 11.23
C THR A 181 19.88 35.75 10.51
N GLN A 182 19.82 37.07 10.27
CA GLN A 182 20.85 37.81 9.52
C GLN A 182 22.23 37.75 10.17
N THR A 183 22.33 37.74 11.50
CA THR A 183 23.63 37.75 12.20
C THR A 183 24.33 36.39 12.21
N VAL A 184 23.67 35.32 11.75
CA VAL A 184 24.17 33.94 11.80
C VAL A 184 24.23 33.25 10.43
N MET A 185 23.83 33.94 9.36
CA MET A 185 23.84 33.40 7.99
C MET A 185 24.76 34.24 7.09
N PRO A 186 25.54 33.60 6.20
CA PRO A 186 26.19 34.28 5.08
C PRO A 186 25.18 35.03 4.21
N GLU A 187 25.58 36.15 3.60
CA GLU A 187 24.70 37.05 2.84
C GLU A 187 24.04 36.35 1.64
N ASP A 188 24.80 35.54 0.90
CA ASP A 188 24.31 34.76 -0.24
C ASP A 188 23.23 33.74 0.16
N LEU A 189 23.43 33.07 1.29
CA LEU A 189 22.43 32.15 1.85
C LEU A 189 21.20 32.90 2.37
N PHE A 190 21.40 34.07 2.99
CA PHE A 190 20.32 34.94 3.46
C PHE A 190 19.40 35.38 2.31
N GLU A 191 19.98 35.78 1.18
CA GLU A 191 19.25 36.16 -0.04
C GLU A 191 18.52 34.98 -0.70
N ALA A 192 19.09 33.78 -0.63
CA ALA A 192 18.50 32.57 -1.19
C ALA A 192 17.30 32.05 -0.37
N LEU A 193 17.28 32.28 0.94
CA LEU A 193 16.25 31.78 1.87
C LEU A 193 15.06 32.73 1.99
N LYS A 194 14.44 33.10 0.87
CA LYS A 194 13.35 34.07 0.83
C LYS A 194 12.10 33.60 1.61
N PRO A 195 11.50 34.43 2.48
CA PRO A 195 10.23 34.11 3.16
C PRO A 195 9.09 33.70 2.22
N GLU A 196 9.11 34.20 0.99
CA GLU A 196 8.17 33.91 -0.08
C GLU A 196 8.18 32.43 -0.49
N TYR A 197 9.27 31.70 -0.25
CA TYR A 197 9.33 30.25 -0.51
C TYR A 197 8.63 29.40 0.56
N VAL A 198 8.30 29.99 1.71
CA VAL A 198 7.51 29.32 2.76
C VAL A 198 6.01 29.57 2.59
N ALA A 199 5.63 30.76 2.12
CA ALA A 199 4.24 31.19 2.04
C ALA A 199 3.30 30.22 1.29
N PRO A 200 3.67 29.60 0.16
CA PRO A 200 2.81 28.66 -0.56
C PRO A 200 2.37 27.45 0.28
N LEU A 201 3.25 26.89 1.12
CA LEU A 201 2.88 25.80 2.02
C LEU A 201 1.82 26.24 3.02
N ILE A 202 1.95 27.46 3.56
CA ILE A 202 0.99 28.01 4.53
C ILE A 202 -0.37 28.18 3.87
N LEU A 203 -0.40 28.74 2.66
CA LEU A 203 -1.64 28.89 1.89
C LEU A 203 -2.29 27.54 1.62
N TRP A 204 -1.51 26.53 1.20
CA TRP A 204 -2.02 25.18 0.96
C TRP A 204 -2.63 24.57 2.23
N LEU A 205 -1.89 24.58 3.34
CA LEU A 205 -2.37 24.02 4.62
C LEU A 205 -3.59 24.79 5.19
N CYS A 206 -3.81 26.03 4.75
CA CYS A 206 -4.97 26.84 5.13
C CYS A 206 -6.11 26.83 4.10
N HIS A 207 -5.97 26.11 2.99
CA HIS A 207 -7.00 26.04 1.97
C HIS A 207 -8.13 25.09 2.38
N GLU A 208 -9.35 25.34 1.89
CA GLU A 208 -10.52 24.53 2.25
C GLU A 208 -10.41 23.08 1.81
N SER A 209 -9.77 22.83 0.66
CA SER A 209 -9.55 21.49 0.10
C SER A 209 -8.39 20.73 0.73
N CYS A 210 -7.64 21.33 1.66
CA CYS A 210 -6.55 20.64 2.33
C CYS A 210 -7.09 19.77 3.47
N GLU A 211 -6.86 18.46 3.38
CA GLU A 211 -7.26 17.46 4.38
C GLU A 211 -6.17 17.16 5.41
N GLU A 212 -4.99 17.77 5.28
CA GLU A 212 -3.88 17.56 6.21
C GLU A 212 -4.22 18.14 7.60
N ASN A 213 -4.02 17.34 8.64
CA ASN A 213 -4.29 17.73 10.02
C ASN A 213 -3.32 17.02 10.98
N GLY A 214 -2.70 17.77 11.90
CA GLY A 214 -1.66 17.27 12.79
C GLY A 214 -0.30 17.05 12.12
N GLY A 215 -0.07 17.60 10.92
CA GLY A 215 1.20 17.50 10.23
C GLY A 215 2.29 18.40 10.81
N LEU A 216 3.55 17.97 10.70
CA LEU A 216 4.75 18.77 10.97
C LEU A 216 5.59 18.85 9.69
N PHE A 217 5.89 20.06 9.23
CA PHE A 217 6.60 20.29 7.97
C PHE A 217 7.83 21.17 8.16
N GLU A 218 8.99 20.70 7.72
CA GLU A 218 10.14 21.57 7.48
C GLU A 218 10.03 22.19 6.08
N VAL A 219 10.40 23.47 5.96
CA VAL A 219 10.20 24.23 4.71
C VAL A 219 11.20 25.37 4.57
N GLY A 220 11.80 25.50 3.39
CA GLY A 220 12.76 26.56 3.07
C GLY A 220 13.34 26.37 1.68
N ALA A 221 13.83 27.44 1.03
CA ALA A 221 14.44 27.41 -0.30
C ALA A 221 13.58 26.77 -1.43
N GLY A 222 12.27 26.63 -1.23
CA GLY A 222 11.36 25.93 -2.15
C GLY A 222 11.24 24.42 -1.92
N TRP A 223 11.99 23.86 -0.96
CA TRP A 223 11.83 22.47 -0.52
C TRP A 223 10.86 22.37 0.67
N ILE A 224 10.10 21.26 0.71
CA ILE A 224 9.15 20.93 1.77
C ILE A 224 9.34 19.46 2.16
N GLY A 225 9.55 19.18 3.45
CA GLY A 225 9.63 17.83 4.01
C GLY A 225 8.63 17.65 5.16
N LYS A 226 8.05 16.46 5.28
CA LYS A 226 7.11 16.10 6.36
C LYS A 226 7.82 15.23 7.40
N LEU A 227 7.65 15.56 8.67
CA LEU A 227 8.22 14.84 9.80
C LEU A 227 7.11 14.06 10.54
N ARG A 228 7.52 12.98 11.20
CA ARG A 228 6.67 12.20 12.12
C ARG A 228 7.54 11.43 13.10
N TRP A 229 6.95 10.98 14.20
CA TRP A 229 7.62 10.08 15.14
C TRP A 229 7.78 8.68 14.57
N GLU A 230 8.90 8.05 14.94
CA GLU A 230 9.19 6.64 14.74
C GLU A 230 9.56 6.04 16.11
N ARG A 231 9.13 4.82 16.38
CA ARG A 231 9.35 4.13 17.65
C ARG A 231 9.89 2.73 17.40
N THR A 232 11.00 2.39 18.06
CA THR A 232 11.59 1.05 18.07
C THR A 232 10.55 0.00 18.46
N LEU A 233 10.78 -1.26 18.09
CA LEU A 233 9.96 -2.37 18.63
C LEU A 233 10.19 -2.56 20.14
N GLY A 234 11.34 -2.07 20.64
CA GLY A 234 11.70 -2.10 22.04
C GLY A 234 12.11 -3.49 22.52
N ALA A 235 12.21 -3.66 23.84
CA ALA A 235 12.47 -4.94 24.47
C ALA A 235 11.71 -5.05 25.80
N ILE A 236 11.29 -6.27 26.13
CA ILE A 236 10.74 -6.59 27.45
C ILE A 236 11.92 -6.86 28.39
N ALA A 237 12.28 -5.88 29.21
CA ALA A 237 13.43 -5.98 30.12
C ALA A 237 13.10 -6.61 31.49
N ARG A 238 11.84 -7.01 31.73
CA ARG A 238 11.38 -7.63 32.99
C ARG A 238 10.90 -9.05 32.74
N GLN A 239 11.15 -9.94 33.70
CA GLN A 239 10.61 -11.30 33.73
C GLN A 239 9.40 -11.41 34.66
N LYS A 240 8.59 -12.45 34.46
CA LYS A 240 7.45 -12.74 35.34
C LYS A 240 7.92 -12.96 36.78
N ASN A 241 7.20 -12.36 37.73
CA ASN A 241 7.46 -12.46 39.18
C ASN A 241 8.88 -12.04 39.63
N GLN A 242 9.62 -11.32 38.79
CA GLN A 242 10.92 -10.75 39.13
C GLN A 242 10.86 -9.22 39.07
N PRO A 243 11.53 -8.51 39.99
CA PRO A 243 11.68 -7.07 39.88
C PRO A 243 12.48 -6.71 38.61
N MET A 244 12.12 -5.61 37.96
CA MET A 244 12.93 -5.07 36.86
C MET A 244 14.19 -4.42 37.46
N THR A 245 15.36 -4.78 36.93
CA THR A 245 16.66 -4.29 37.42
C THR A 245 17.35 -3.40 36.38
N PRO A 246 18.18 -2.42 36.79
CA PRO A 246 19.02 -1.65 35.87
C PRO A 246 19.91 -2.52 34.96
N GLU A 247 20.42 -3.63 35.47
CA GLU A 247 21.28 -4.57 34.74
C GLU A 247 20.54 -5.22 33.57
N ALA A 248 19.26 -5.59 33.77
CA ALA A 248 18.41 -6.13 32.71
C ALA A 248 18.09 -5.09 31.62
N VAL A 249 17.96 -3.81 31.99
CA VAL A 249 17.83 -2.71 31.02
C VAL A 249 19.11 -2.58 30.20
N LYS A 250 20.28 -2.54 30.85
CA LYS A 250 21.59 -2.49 30.19
C LYS A 250 21.79 -3.68 29.24
N ALA A 251 21.43 -4.89 29.66
CA ALA A 251 21.56 -6.10 28.86
C ALA A 251 20.68 -6.11 27.61
N ASN A 252 19.60 -5.31 27.58
CA ASN A 252 18.71 -5.19 26.43
C ASN A 252 18.87 -3.86 25.68
N TRP A 253 19.87 -3.03 26.02
CA TRP A 253 19.97 -1.66 25.53
C TRP A 253 20.05 -1.56 24.00
N GLU A 254 20.82 -2.45 23.36
CA GLU A 254 20.91 -2.52 21.90
C GLU A 254 19.54 -2.77 21.26
N LYS A 255 18.74 -3.70 21.80
CA LYS A 255 17.38 -3.98 21.31
C LYS A 255 16.40 -2.83 21.59
N ILE A 256 16.52 -2.17 22.74
CA ILE A 256 15.67 -1.03 23.11
C ILE A 256 15.88 0.12 22.09
N CYS A 257 17.12 0.31 21.66
CA CYS A 257 17.54 1.38 20.75
C CYS A 257 17.55 0.97 19.26
N ASP A 258 17.07 -0.24 18.93
CA ASP A 258 17.05 -0.74 17.54
C ASP A 258 15.87 -0.17 16.75
N PHE A 259 16.19 0.61 15.72
CA PHE A 259 15.21 1.22 14.81
C PHE A 259 14.89 0.36 13.58
N ASP A 260 15.51 -0.81 13.43
CA ASP A 260 15.13 -1.75 12.38
C ASP A 260 13.67 -2.16 12.56
N ASN A 261 12.90 -2.08 11.48
CA ASN A 261 11.45 -2.33 11.46
C ASN A 261 10.62 -1.44 12.41
N ALA A 262 11.12 -0.26 12.78
CA ALA A 262 10.41 0.62 13.71
C ALA A 262 8.99 0.98 13.27
N SER A 263 8.12 1.16 14.26
CA SER A 263 6.71 1.49 14.10
C SER A 263 6.49 3.01 13.98
N LYS A 264 5.32 3.41 13.47
CA LYS A 264 4.94 4.82 13.26
C LYS A 264 3.67 5.14 14.09
N PRO A 265 3.78 5.20 15.42
CA PRO A 265 2.62 5.38 16.30
C PRO A 265 1.92 6.71 16.00
N GLN A 266 0.58 6.71 15.94
CA GLN A 266 -0.20 7.88 15.53
C GLN A 266 -1.07 8.48 16.64
N ASN A 267 -1.35 7.71 17.68
CA ASN A 267 -2.22 8.16 18.78
C ASN A 267 -1.84 7.51 20.11
N ILE A 268 -2.38 8.07 21.20
CA ILE A 268 -2.10 7.61 22.57
C ILE A 268 -2.66 6.20 22.83
N GLN A 269 -3.80 5.85 22.22
CA GLN A 269 -4.46 4.55 22.40
C GLN A 269 -3.60 3.40 21.87
N GLU A 270 -2.99 3.55 20.69
CA GLU A 270 -2.02 2.59 20.12
C GLU A 270 -0.83 2.37 21.05
N SER A 271 -0.33 3.44 21.68
CA SER A 271 0.77 3.35 22.63
C SER A 271 0.41 2.54 23.87
N VAL A 272 -0.76 2.82 24.46
CA VAL A 272 -1.28 2.09 25.64
C VAL A 272 -1.59 0.63 25.31
N ALA A 273 -2.19 0.36 24.15
CA ALA A 273 -2.48 -1.00 23.72
C ALA A 273 -1.20 -1.86 23.62
N GLY A 274 -0.10 -1.29 23.11
CA GLY A 274 1.19 -1.97 23.07
C GLY A 274 1.74 -2.33 24.46
N MET A 275 1.51 -1.48 25.48
CA MET A 275 1.93 -1.80 26.86
C MET A 275 1.08 -2.92 27.47
N ILE A 276 -0.23 -2.95 27.18
CA ILE A 276 -1.12 -4.04 27.60
C ILE A 276 -0.69 -5.36 26.97
N GLU A 277 -0.33 -5.34 25.68
CA GLU A 277 0.22 -6.50 24.97
C GLU A 277 1.53 -7.01 25.62
N VAL A 278 2.42 -6.10 26.01
CA VAL A 278 3.65 -6.45 26.75
C VAL A 278 3.34 -7.11 28.09
N LEU A 279 2.35 -6.61 28.85
CA LEU A 279 1.95 -7.24 30.11
C LEU A 279 1.45 -8.68 29.89
N HIS A 280 0.59 -8.89 28.88
CA HIS A 280 0.13 -10.23 28.52
C HIS A 280 1.26 -11.18 28.12
N LYS A 281 2.27 -10.68 27.39
CA LYS A 281 3.46 -11.46 27.02
C LYS A 281 4.25 -11.90 28.26
N ILE A 282 4.49 -10.99 29.20
CA ILE A 282 5.21 -11.30 30.45
C ILE A 282 4.46 -12.36 31.26
N ASP A 283 3.14 -12.24 31.38
CA ASP A 283 2.35 -13.16 32.18
C ASP A 283 2.26 -14.58 31.58
N ALA A 284 2.50 -14.73 30.27
CA ALA A 284 2.48 -16.00 29.56
C ALA A 284 3.75 -16.85 29.72
N GLU A 285 4.91 -16.29 30.08
CA GLU A 285 6.22 -16.97 30.06
C GLU A 285 6.50 -17.96 31.23
N GLY A 286 5.54 -18.24 32.12
CA GLY A 286 5.79 -18.95 33.39
C GLY A 286 5.45 -20.45 33.46
N GLY A 287 5.96 -21.29 32.54
CA GLY A 287 5.59 -22.72 32.52
C GLY A 287 6.66 -23.70 32.05
N VAL A 288 7.89 -23.65 32.60
CA VAL A 288 8.85 -24.77 32.45
C VAL A 288 9.65 -24.95 33.75
N SER A 289 9.32 -25.98 34.51
CA SER A 289 10.17 -26.56 35.56
C SER A 289 10.76 -27.85 35.01
N ILE A 290 12.09 -27.90 34.90
CA ILE A 290 12.84 -29.09 34.51
C ILE A 290 12.88 -30.02 35.72
N ASN A 291 12.22 -31.17 35.62
CA ASN A 291 12.65 -32.40 36.30
C ASN A 291 12.20 -33.62 35.50
N HIS A 292 13.18 -34.46 35.16
CA HIS A 292 12.99 -35.77 34.55
C HIS A 292 12.38 -36.74 35.56
N THR A 293 11.65 -37.73 35.03
CA THR A 293 11.03 -38.90 35.70
C THR A 293 9.70 -38.65 36.42
N SER A 294 8.61 -38.75 35.66
CA SER A 294 7.44 -39.56 36.03
C SER A 294 6.49 -39.66 34.84
N HIS A 295 6.06 -40.89 34.53
CA HIS A 295 4.89 -41.10 33.70
C HIS A 295 3.68 -40.51 34.42
N ALA A 296 3.21 -39.36 33.95
CA ALA A 296 1.91 -38.83 34.27
C ALA A 296 1.28 -38.32 32.98
N THR A 297 0.23 -39.02 32.55
CA THR A 297 -0.76 -38.56 31.58
C THR A 297 -1.22 -37.16 31.95
N SER A 298 -0.71 -36.14 31.26
CA SER A 298 -1.18 -34.76 31.41
C SER A 298 -2.16 -34.42 30.29
N THR A 299 -3.37 -34.09 30.72
CA THR A 299 -4.48 -33.57 29.94
C THR A 299 -4.11 -32.24 29.28
N ALA A 300 -3.48 -32.28 28.12
CA ALA A 300 -3.27 -31.13 27.24
C ALA A 300 -4.37 -31.07 26.16
N THR A 301 -5.63 -31.05 26.58
CA THR A 301 -6.79 -31.07 25.66
C THR A 301 -7.31 -29.68 25.26
N SER A 302 -6.78 -28.57 25.82
CA SER A 302 -7.42 -27.24 25.68
C SER A 302 -6.75 -26.23 24.72
N GLY A 303 -5.46 -26.34 24.42
CA GLY A 303 -4.75 -25.31 23.63
C GLY A 303 -5.08 -25.29 22.13
N PHE A 304 -5.11 -26.47 21.49
CA PHE A 304 -5.32 -26.60 20.04
C PHE A 304 -6.77 -26.33 19.60
N ALA A 305 -7.75 -26.60 20.45
CA ALA A 305 -9.15 -26.34 20.17
C ALA A 305 -9.47 -24.82 20.19
N GLY A 306 -8.81 -24.05 21.07
CA GLY A 306 -8.97 -22.60 21.18
C GLY A 306 -8.37 -21.80 20.01
N ALA A 307 -7.46 -22.41 19.25
CA ALA A 307 -6.86 -21.79 18.07
C ALA A 307 -7.79 -21.78 16.85
N ILE A 308 -8.80 -22.66 16.80
CA ILE A 308 -9.70 -22.76 15.63
C ILE A 308 -10.51 -21.49 15.48
N GLY A 309 -10.42 -20.87 14.30
CA GLY A 309 -11.08 -19.59 13.98
C GLY A 309 -10.30 -18.35 14.42
N TYR A 310 -9.11 -18.53 15.03
CA TYR A 310 -8.25 -17.41 15.39
C TYR A 310 -7.79 -16.65 14.15
N LYS A 311 -8.04 -15.33 14.14
CA LYS A 311 -7.61 -14.42 13.07
C LYS A 311 -6.26 -13.81 13.45
N LEU A 312 -5.27 -14.00 12.60
CA LEU A 312 -3.97 -13.37 12.77
C LEU A 312 -4.06 -11.88 12.40
N PRO A 313 -3.16 -11.04 12.93
CA PRO A 313 -3.01 -9.65 12.51
C PRO A 313 -2.92 -9.54 10.97
N SER A 314 -3.71 -8.63 10.40
CA SER A 314 -3.64 -8.38 8.97
C SER A 314 -2.29 -7.77 8.60
N PHE A 315 -1.72 -8.18 7.47
CA PHE A 315 -0.48 -7.64 6.95
C PHE A 315 -0.66 -7.15 5.51
N SER A 316 0.35 -6.47 4.98
CA SER A 316 0.37 -6.09 3.57
C SER A 316 1.61 -6.66 2.88
N SER A 317 1.42 -7.12 1.65
CA SER A 317 2.46 -7.59 0.74
C SER A 317 2.46 -6.68 -0.48
N ALA A 318 3.54 -5.95 -0.69
CA ALA A 318 3.76 -5.13 -1.87
C ALA A 318 4.84 -5.78 -2.74
N TYR A 319 4.67 -5.71 -4.05
CA TYR A 319 5.62 -6.26 -5.01
C TYR A 319 5.59 -5.47 -6.31
N THR A 320 6.70 -5.55 -7.02
CA THR A 320 6.91 -5.02 -8.36
C THR A 320 7.22 -6.15 -9.33
N GLU A 321 7.45 -5.81 -10.58
CA GLU A 321 7.91 -6.74 -11.61
C GLU A 321 9.21 -7.45 -11.19
N MET A 322 10.08 -6.79 -10.42
CA MET A 322 11.33 -7.37 -9.92
C MET A 322 11.07 -8.65 -9.09
N GLU A 323 10.18 -8.60 -8.09
CA GLU A 323 9.87 -9.76 -7.27
C GLU A 323 9.19 -10.87 -8.09
N THR A 324 8.36 -10.50 -9.07
CA THR A 324 7.70 -11.49 -9.94
C THR A 324 8.67 -12.20 -10.87
N ILE A 325 9.66 -11.48 -11.43
CA ILE A 325 10.72 -12.05 -12.28
C ILE A 325 11.65 -12.92 -11.44
N MET A 326 12.05 -12.45 -10.26
CA MET A 326 12.89 -13.20 -9.34
C MET A 326 12.23 -14.52 -8.93
N TYR A 327 10.92 -14.49 -8.64
CA TYR A 327 10.15 -15.70 -8.42
C TYR A 327 10.12 -16.61 -9.65
N ALA A 328 9.83 -16.06 -10.85
CA ALA A 328 9.77 -16.84 -12.09
C ALA A 328 11.08 -17.59 -12.37
N LEU A 329 12.23 -16.91 -12.23
CA LEU A 329 13.56 -17.52 -12.31
C LEU A 329 13.77 -18.56 -11.21
N GLY A 330 13.39 -18.23 -9.97
CA GLY A 330 13.47 -19.11 -8.81
C GLY A 330 12.63 -20.38 -8.92
N VAL A 331 11.61 -20.40 -9.78
CA VAL A 331 10.84 -21.60 -10.09
C VAL A 331 11.19 -22.22 -11.44
N GLY A 332 12.18 -21.70 -12.18
CA GLY A 332 12.75 -22.34 -13.37
C GLY A 332 12.31 -21.78 -14.72
N ALA A 333 11.63 -20.63 -14.77
CA ALA A 333 11.44 -19.92 -16.03
C ALA A 333 12.81 -19.56 -16.63
N SER A 334 12.96 -19.72 -17.94
CA SER A 334 14.26 -19.52 -18.59
C SER A 334 14.12 -18.88 -19.95
N VAL A 335 14.96 -17.87 -20.22
CA VAL A 335 15.06 -17.21 -21.54
C VAL A 335 15.48 -18.16 -22.67
N LYS A 336 15.91 -19.39 -22.35
CA LYS A 336 16.14 -20.45 -23.33
C LYS A 336 14.84 -20.83 -24.06
N ASP A 337 13.69 -20.73 -23.40
CA ASP A 337 12.38 -20.82 -24.06
C ASP A 337 11.86 -19.39 -24.35
N PRO A 338 11.71 -18.99 -25.63
CA PRO A 338 11.13 -17.70 -25.97
C PRO A 338 9.75 -17.44 -25.36
N LYS A 339 8.96 -18.50 -25.08
CA LYS A 339 7.64 -18.38 -24.45
C LYS A 339 7.71 -17.98 -22.98
N ASP A 340 8.87 -18.13 -22.33
CA ASP A 340 9.07 -17.71 -20.94
C ASP A 340 9.46 -16.24 -20.82
N LEU A 341 9.81 -15.56 -21.93
CA LEU A 341 10.16 -14.13 -21.93
C LEU A 341 9.08 -13.26 -21.28
N LYS A 342 7.81 -13.66 -21.40
CA LYS A 342 6.66 -12.99 -20.77
C LYS A 342 6.68 -13.02 -19.24
N PHE A 343 7.47 -13.88 -18.61
CA PHE A 343 7.58 -13.98 -17.15
C PHE A 343 8.86 -13.37 -16.60
N VAL A 344 9.85 -13.08 -17.46
CA VAL A 344 11.21 -12.68 -17.06
C VAL A 344 11.66 -11.33 -17.62
N TYR A 345 10.87 -10.68 -18.47
CA TYR A 345 11.16 -9.36 -19.01
C TYR A 345 9.96 -8.43 -18.92
N GLU A 346 10.04 -7.43 -18.04
CA GLU A 346 9.00 -6.45 -17.74
C GLU A 346 8.60 -5.55 -18.92
N GLY A 347 9.48 -5.44 -19.92
CA GLY A 347 9.24 -4.75 -21.18
C GLY A 347 8.50 -5.58 -22.23
N SER A 348 8.25 -6.87 -21.98
CA SER A 348 7.40 -7.70 -22.83
C SER A 348 5.97 -7.13 -22.84
N SER A 349 5.36 -7.00 -24.02
CA SER A 349 3.97 -6.56 -24.15
C SER A 349 2.97 -7.53 -23.53
N ASP A 350 3.36 -8.79 -23.34
CA ASP A 350 2.58 -9.85 -22.68
C ASP A 350 3.10 -10.14 -21.25
N PHE A 351 3.87 -9.22 -20.66
CA PHE A 351 4.45 -9.43 -19.33
C PHE A 351 3.38 -9.79 -18.31
N SER A 352 3.56 -10.94 -17.66
CA SER A 352 2.59 -11.55 -16.77
C SER A 352 3.26 -12.10 -15.52
N CYS A 353 2.59 -12.01 -14.39
CA CYS A 353 3.01 -12.69 -13.16
C CYS A 353 2.63 -14.18 -13.23
N LEU A 354 3.55 -15.09 -12.88
CA LEU A 354 3.20 -16.52 -12.79
C LEU A 354 2.12 -16.73 -11.72
N PRO A 355 1.05 -17.52 -11.99
CA PRO A 355 -0.08 -17.68 -11.07
C PRO A 355 0.30 -18.09 -9.65
N THR A 356 1.29 -18.96 -9.52
CA THR A 356 1.74 -19.49 -8.22
C THR A 356 2.49 -18.49 -7.35
N PHE A 357 2.85 -17.31 -7.88
CA PHE A 357 3.34 -16.19 -7.07
C PHE A 357 2.30 -15.74 -6.01
N GLY A 358 1.02 -16.08 -6.22
CA GLY A 358 -0.05 -15.90 -5.25
C GLY A 358 0.22 -16.57 -3.90
N VAL A 359 1.07 -17.61 -3.86
CA VAL A 359 1.51 -18.24 -2.62
C VAL A 359 2.48 -17.34 -1.86
N ILE A 360 3.44 -16.71 -2.54
CA ILE A 360 4.45 -15.81 -1.94
C ILE A 360 3.78 -14.64 -1.22
N ILE A 361 2.76 -14.05 -1.87
CA ILE A 361 1.95 -12.95 -1.30
C ILE A 361 1.38 -13.31 0.09
N ALA A 362 0.92 -14.56 0.24
CA ALA A 362 0.28 -15.06 1.46
C ALA A 362 1.27 -15.70 2.45
N GLN A 363 2.41 -16.20 1.98
CA GLN A 363 3.39 -16.97 2.77
C GLN A 363 3.97 -16.17 3.93
N LYS A 364 3.99 -14.83 3.86
CA LYS A 364 4.43 -13.97 4.96
C LYS A 364 3.66 -14.19 6.27
N SER A 365 2.42 -14.70 6.21
CA SER A 365 1.65 -15.12 7.40
C SER A 365 2.27 -16.31 8.15
N MET A 366 3.01 -17.17 7.45
CA MET A 366 3.68 -18.33 8.04
C MET A 366 5.07 -18.01 8.59
N MET A 367 5.65 -16.86 8.22
CA MET A 367 7.02 -16.51 8.51
C MET A 367 7.10 -15.33 9.48
N GLY A 368 8.22 -15.19 10.20
CA GLY A 368 8.46 -14.01 11.04
C GLY A 368 7.58 -13.88 12.29
N GLY A 369 7.01 -14.99 12.79
CA GLY A 369 6.26 -15.02 14.06
C GLY A 369 4.75 -15.24 13.94
N GLY A 370 4.14 -15.20 12.74
CA GLY A 370 2.67 -15.35 12.60
C GLY A 370 2.09 -16.65 13.18
N LEU A 371 2.81 -17.78 13.08
CA LEU A 371 2.44 -19.04 13.76
C LEU A 371 2.66 -18.99 15.28
N ALA A 372 3.61 -18.18 15.77
CA ALA A 372 3.86 -17.97 17.20
C ALA A 372 2.83 -17.03 17.85
N GLU A 373 2.07 -16.29 17.04
CA GLU A 373 0.98 -15.41 17.47
C GLU A 373 -0.34 -16.16 17.72
N ILE A 374 -0.40 -17.47 17.47
CA ILE A 374 -1.60 -18.28 17.69
C ILE A 374 -1.70 -18.64 19.19
N PRO A 375 -2.72 -18.14 19.91
CA PRO A 375 -2.85 -18.36 21.35
C PRO A 375 -3.01 -19.84 21.68
N GLY A 376 -2.26 -20.32 22.68
CA GLY A 376 -2.34 -21.71 23.14
C GLY A 376 -1.52 -22.72 22.33
N LEU A 377 -0.77 -22.29 21.30
CA LEU A 377 0.14 -23.14 20.53
C LEU A 377 1.61 -22.81 20.81
N SER A 378 2.35 -23.75 21.41
CA SER A 378 3.81 -23.67 21.51
C SER A 378 4.45 -24.40 20.31
N ILE A 379 4.79 -23.66 19.27
CA ILE A 379 5.29 -24.23 18.00
C ILE A 379 6.81 -24.15 17.92
N ASN A 380 7.48 -25.30 17.82
CA ASN A 380 8.88 -25.35 17.41
C ASN A 380 8.96 -25.34 15.88
N PHE A 381 9.35 -24.21 15.31
CA PHE A 381 9.46 -24.02 13.86
C PHE A 381 10.40 -25.01 13.16
N ALA A 382 11.42 -25.53 13.84
CA ALA A 382 12.32 -26.54 13.28
C ALA A 382 11.62 -27.90 13.02
N LYS A 383 10.43 -28.10 13.60
CA LYS A 383 9.60 -29.31 13.41
C LYS A 383 8.35 -29.08 12.56
N VAL A 384 8.22 -27.89 11.97
CA VAL A 384 7.09 -27.56 11.08
C VAL A 384 7.45 -27.98 9.66
N LEU A 385 6.71 -28.95 9.14
CA LEU A 385 6.79 -29.38 7.75
C LEU A 385 5.61 -28.80 6.97
N HIS A 386 5.86 -28.40 5.73
CA HIS A 386 4.79 -28.00 4.81
C HIS A 386 4.22 -29.26 4.14
N GLY A 387 3.03 -29.69 4.54
CA GLY A 387 2.42 -30.94 4.08
C GLY A 387 1.61 -30.81 2.79
N GLU A 388 0.74 -29.81 2.69
CA GLU A 388 -0.09 -29.58 1.50
C GLU A 388 -0.26 -28.09 1.23
N GLN A 389 -0.42 -27.72 -0.05
CA GLN A 389 -0.71 -26.35 -0.49
C GLN A 389 -1.96 -26.33 -1.34
N TYR A 390 -2.81 -25.33 -1.12
CA TYR A 390 -3.84 -24.93 -2.07
C TYR A 390 -3.72 -23.44 -2.39
N LEU A 391 -3.93 -23.08 -3.65
CA LEU A 391 -4.05 -21.70 -4.12
C LEU A 391 -5.24 -21.62 -5.07
N GLU A 392 -6.05 -20.59 -4.92
CA GLU A 392 -7.10 -20.22 -5.86
C GLU A 392 -7.01 -18.73 -6.22
N LEU A 393 -7.04 -18.45 -7.52
CA LEU A 393 -7.11 -17.11 -8.06
C LEU A 393 -8.56 -16.77 -8.38
N TYR A 394 -9.07 -15.72 -7.74
CA TYR A 394 -10.36 -15.11 -8.07
C TYR A 394 -10.23 -14.13 -9.23
N LYS A 395 -9.04 -13.52 -9.34
CA LYS A 395 -8.61 -12.72 -10.49
C LYS A 395 -7.14 -13.01 -10.81
N PRO A 396 -6.69 -12.82 -12.06
CA PRO A 396 -5.28 -12.86 -12.39
C PRO A 396 -4.48 -11.89 -11.52
N LEU A 397 -3.29 -12.31 -11.09
CA LEU A 397 -2.41 -11.46 -10.29
C LEU A 397 -1.95 -10.25 -11.12
N PRO A 398 -1.96 -9.03 -10.56
CA PRO A 398 -1.45 -7.86 -11.27
C PRO A 398 0.08 -7.95 -11.42
N ARG A 399 0.63 -7.28 -12.44
CA ARG A 399 2.08 -7.21 -12.71
C ARG A 399 2.90 -6.61 -11.56
N SER A 400 2.27 -5.71 -10.80
CA SER A 400 2.80 -5.08 -9.59
C SER A 400 1.61 -4.62 -8.75
N GLY A 401 1.81 -4.43 -7.45
CA GLY A 401 0.75 -3.92 -6.59
C GLY A 401 0.99 -4.16 -5.11
N LYS A 402 0.06 -3.65 -4.31
CA LYS A 402 0.02 -3.85 -2.86
C LYS A 402 -1.28 -4.56 -2.49
N LEU A 403 -1.16 -5.70 -1.84
CA LEU A 403 -2.27 -6.53 -1.40
C LEU A 403 -2.32 -6.55 0.12
N LYS A 404 -3.53 -6.41 0.68
CA LYS A 404 -3.80 -6.66 2.10
C LYS A 404 -4.08 -8.15 2.28
N CYS A 405 -3.47 -8.78 3.25
CA CYS A 405 -3.66 -10.19 3.55
C CYS A 405 -4.28 -10.36 4.95
N GLU A 406 -5.24 -11.29 5.04
CA GLU A 406 -5.91 -11.66 6.28
C GLU A 406 -5.81 -13.17 6.44
N ALA A 407 -5.19 -13.62 7.53
CA ALA A 407 -4.95 -15.04 7.81
C ALA A 407 -5.83 -15.52 8.97
N VAL A 408 -6.30 -16.76 8.89
CA VAL A 408 -7.12 -17.41 9.92
C VAL A 408 -6.73 -18.87 10.06
N VAL A 409 -6.67 -19.36 11.30
CA VAL A 409 -6.53 -20.78 11.57
C VAL A 409 -7.88 -21.44 11.29
N ALA A 410 -8.01 -22.06 10.12
CA ALA A 410 -9.24 -22.68 9.68
C ALA A 410 -9.59 -23.88 10.55
N ASP A 411 -8.61 -24.73 10.86
CA ASP A 411 -8.79 -25.94 11.65
C ASP A 411 -7.48 -26.49 12.21
N VAL A 412 -7.59 -27.40 13.18
CA VAL A 412 -6.46 -28.15 13.74
C VAL A 412 -6.84 -29.63 13.82
N LEU A 413 -6.02 -30.50 13.22
CA LEU A 413 -6.27 -31.94 13.12
C LEU A 413 -5.21 -32.74 13.87
N ASP A 414 -5.64 -33.83 14.49
CA ASP A 414 -4.73 -34.79 15.13
C ASP A 414 -4.44 -35.95 14.17
N LYS A 415 -3.15 -36.19 13.88
CA LYS A 415 -2.70 -37.31 13.06
C LYS A 415 -2.00 -38.41 13.89
N GLY A 416 -2.07 -38.32 15.22
CA GLY A 416 -1.42 -39.25 16.14
C GLY A 416 0.05 -38.88 16.35
N SER A 417 0.89 -39.04 15.32
CA SER A 417 2.31 -38.69 15.40
C SER A 417 2.62 -37.20 15.27
N GLY A 418 1.61 -36.37 14.96
CA GLY A 418 1.74 -34.94 14.78
C GLY A 418 0.40 -34.22 14.64
N VAL A 419 0.46 -32.90 14.61
CA VAL A 419 -0.69 -32.00 14.41
C VAL A 419 -0.68 -31.46 12.98
N VAL A 420 -1.84 -31.33 12.35
CA VAL A 420 -1.99 -30.50 11.14
C VAL A 420 -2.71 -29.21 11.50
N ILE A 421 -2.09 -28.06 11.19
CA ILE A 421 -2.72 -26.75 11.27
C ILE A 421 -3.13 -26.36 9.85
N LEU A 422 -4.43 -26.10 9.64
CA LEU A 422 -4.95 -25.55 8.40
C LEU A 422 -5.06 -24.04 8.55
N MET A 423 -4.32 -23.31 7.73
CA MET A 423 -4.32 -21.85 7.76
C MET A 423 -4.81 -21.31 6.42
N ASP A 424 -5.93 -20.59 6.47
CA ASP A 424 -6.52 -19.92 5.32
C ASP A 424 -6.02 -18.47 5.28
N VAL A 425 -5.64 -18.00 4.09
CA VAL A 425 -5.14 -16.64 3.89
C VAL A 425 -5.80 -16.02 2.66
N TYR A 426 -6.46 -14.89 2.86
CA TYR A 426 -7.16 -14.15 1.82
C TYR A 426 -6.40 -12.88 1.48
N SER A 427 -6.17 -12.62 0.19
CA SER A 427 -5.41 -11.45 -0.27
C SER A 427 -6.27 -10.53 -1.15
N TYR A 428 -6.30 -9.25 -0.80
CA TYR A 428 -7.22 -8.26 -1.35
C TYR A 428 -6.49 -7.08 -2.01
N SER A 429 -7.03 -6.61 -3.13
CA SER A 429 -6.72 -5.31 -3.73
C SER A 429 -7.89 -4.36 -3.50
N GLY A 430 -7.73 -3.39 -2.59
CA GLY A 430 -8.85 -2.57 -2.13
C GLY A 430 -9.94 -3.43 -1.48
N LYS A 431 -11.12 -3.51 -2.11
CA LYS A 431 -12.24 -4.37 -1.68
C LYS A 431 -12.32 -5.70 -2.42
N GLU A 432 -11.49 -5.91 -3.44
CA GLU A 432 -11.58 -7.09 -4.31
C GLU A 432 -10.70 -8.22 -3.79
N LEU A 433 -11.26 -9.42 -3.65
CA LEU A 433 -10.49 -10.63 -3.35
C LEU A 433 -9.74 -11.07 -4.62
N ILE A 434 -8.42 -11.18 -4.52
CA ILE A 434 -7.56 -11.55 -5.65
C ILE A 434 -7.19 -13.03 -5.57
N CYS A 435 -6.70 -13.49 -4.44
CA CYS A 435 -6.36 -14.90 -4.24
C CYS A 435 -6.65 -15.38 -2.82
N TYR A 436 -6.81 -16.70 -2.72
CA TYR A 436 -6.97 -17.45 -1.49
C TYR A 436 -5.92 -18.55 -1.43
N ASN A 437 -5.26 -18.67 -0.30
CA ASN A 437 -4.31 -19.73 -0.02
C ASN A 437 -4.80 -20.55 1.17
N GLN A 438 -4.57 -21.86 1.14
CA GLN A 438 -4.68 -22.71 2.32
C GLN A 438 -3.37 -23.49 2.49
N PHE A 439 -2.69 -23.20 3.59
CA PHE A 439 -1.46 -23.86 4.00
C PHE A 439 -1.80 -24.98 4.97
N SER A 440 -1.33 -26.19 4.71
CA SER A 440 -1.48 -27.34 5.61
C SER A 440 -0.12 -27.66 6.22
N LEU A 441 0.04 -27.29 7.49
CA LEU A 441 1.31 -27.37 8.20
C LEU A 441 1.31 -28.56 9.15
N PHE A 442 2.28 -29.44 9.03
CA PHE A 442 2.43 -30.63 9.87
C PHE A 442 3.49 -30.40 10.94
N LEU A 443 3.09 -30.44 12.21
CA LEU A 443 3.98 -30.31 13.35
C LEU A 443 4.31 -31.71 13.87
N VAL A 444 5.56 -32.14 13.67
CA VAL A 444 6.03 -33.46 14.06
C VAL A 444 6.12 -33.57 15.59
N GLY A 445 5.55 -34.64 16.16
CA GLY A 445 5.66 -34.97 17.59
C GLY A 445 4.67 -34.27 18.52
N SER A 446 3.79 -33.41 17.99
CA SER A 446 2.79 -32.68 18.79
C SER A 446 1.38 -33.27 18.75
N GLY A 447 1.20 -34.47 18.19
CA GLY A 447 -0.10 -35.15 18.08
C GLY A 447 -0.50 -35.97 19.33
N GLY A 448 -1.62 -36.70 19.23
CA GLY A 448 -2.08 -37.64 20.27
C GLY A 448 -2.99 -37.03 21.34
N PHE A 449 -3.59 -35.87 21.05
CA PHE A 449 -4.50 -35.14 21.94
C PHE A 449 -5.99 -35.51 21.74
N GLY A 450 -6.29 -36.42 20.81
CA GLY A 450 -7.64 -36.94 20.58
C GLY A 450 -8.52 -36.05 19.68
N GLY A 451 -7.90 -35.17 18.88
CA GLY A 451 -8.61 -34.32 17.92
C GLY A 451 -9.16 -35.08 16.71
N LYS A 452 -10.03 -34.42 15.94
CA LYS A 452 -10.55 -35.00 14.69
C LYS A 452 -9.44 -35.22 13.66
N ARG A 453 -9.56 -36.29 12.87
CA ARG A 453 -8.57 -36.65 11.83
C ARG A 453 -8.80 -35.96 10.49
N THR A 454 -9.99 -35.41 10.26
CA THR A 454 -10.41 -34.79 9.00
C THR A 454 -11.08 -33.43 9.26
N SER A 455 -11.10 -32.56 8.25
CA SER A 455 -11.81 -31.28 8.29
C SER A 455 -12.61 -31.10 7.00
N GLU A 456 -13.83 -30.59 7.11
CA GLU A 456 -14.63 -30.13 5.96
C GLU A 456 -14.06 -28.85 5.33
N LYS A 457 -13.22 -28.10 6.06
CA LYS A 457 -12.56 -26.89 5.56
C LYS A 457 -11.32 -27.19 4.71
N LEU A 458 -10.77 -28.41 4.80
CA LEU A 458 -9.61 -28.82 4.03
C LEU A 458 -9.97 -28.95 2.54
N LYS A 459 -9.26 -28.23 1.67
CA LYS A 459 -9.33 -28.46 0.23
C LYS A 459 -8.69 -29.81 -0.10
N VAL A 460 -9.49 -30.74 -0.59
CA VAL A 460 -9.14 -32.16 -0.72
C VAL A 460 -8.16 -32.39 -1.87
N ALA A 461 -7.09 -33.13 -1.60
CA ALA A 461 -6.16 -33.66 -2.60
C ALA A 461 -6.79 -34.86 -3.33
N LEU A 462 -6.54 -35.03 -4.63
CA LEU A 462 -7.19 -36.04 -5.45
C LEU A 462 -6.18 -36.99 -6.09
N ASN A 463 -6.49 -38.29 -6.06
CA ASN A 463 -5.67 -39.30 -6.73
C ASN A 463 -5.52 -38.97 -8.23
N VAL A 464 -4.36 -39.32 -8.79
CA VAL A 464 -4.17 -39.27 -10.25
C VAL A 464 -4.97 -40.39 -10.94
N PRO A 465 -5.40 -40.20 -12.19
CA PRO A 465 -6.08 -41.24 -12.96
C PRO A 465 -5.25 -42.53 -13.06
N SER A 466 -5.91 -43.69 -12.96
CA SER A 466 -5.27 -45.01 -13.07
C SER A 466 -5.04 -45.42 -14.53
N ARG A 467 -4.33 -44.57 -15.30
CA ARG A 467 -3.94 -44.75 -16.71
C ARG A 467 -2.58 -44.08 -16.96
N PRO A 468 -1.89 -44.34 -18.08
CA PRO A 468 -0.66 -43.60 -18.43
C PRO A 468 -0.90 -42.07 -18.52
N PRO A 469 0.10 -41.23 -18.18
CA PRO A 469 -0.01 -39.78 -18.29
C PRO A 469 -0.15 -39.33 -19.74
N ASP A 470 -0.95 -38.28 -19.96
CA ASP A 470 -1.14 -37.66 -21.27
C ASP A 470 0.08 -36.85 -21.70
N ALA A 471 0.79 -36.27 -20.74
CA ALA A 471 2.02 -35.52 -20.98
C ALA A 471 2.99 -35.67 -19.81
N VAL A 472 4.28 -35.65 -20.13
CA VAL A 472 5.37 -35.67 -19.15
C VAL A 472 6.41 -34.63 -19.53
N LEU A 473 6.63 -33.65 -18.66
CA LEU A 473 7.66 -32.62 -18.84
C LEU A 473 8.77 -32.79 -17.80
N ARG A 474 9.99 -32.38 -18.17
CA ARG A 474 11.19 -32.53 -17.35
C ARG A 474 11.95 -31.21 -17.27
N ASP A 475 12.37 -30.86 -16.07
CA ASP A 475 13.25 -29.72 -15.82
C ASP A 475 14.32 -30.11 -14.80
N THR A 476 15.59 -29.89 -15.15
CA THR A 476 16.71 -30.05 -14.22
C THR A 476 16.84 -28.81 -13.36
N THR A 477 16.74 -28.97 -12.05
CA THR A 477 16.92 -27.86 -11.11
C THR A 477 18.39 -27.46 -11.06
N SER A 478 18.67 -26.18 -10.82
CA SER A 478 20.04 -25.74 -10.58
C SER A 478 20.55 -26.25 -9.21
N LEU A 479 21.87 -26.42 -9.08
CA LEU A 479 22.48 -26.60 -7.75
C LEU A 479 22.18 -25.41 -6.82
N ASN A 480 21.97 -24.22 -7.38
CA ASN A 480 21.62 -23.01 -6.63
C ASN A 480 20.10 -22.74 -6.58
N GLN A 481 19.25 -23.70 -6.96
CA GLN A 481 17.80 -23.46 -7.08
C GLN A 481 17.18 -22.97 -5.77
N ALA A 482 17.54 -23.59 -4.64
CA ALA A 482 17.06 -23.18 -3.32
C ALA A 482 17.61 -21.82 -2.89
N ALA A 483 18.87 -21.53 -3.24
CA ALA A 483 19.53 -20.25 -2.95
C ALA A 483 18.88 -19.08 -3.69
N LEU A 484 18.37 -19.31 -4.91
CA LEU A 484 17.60 -18.32 -5.67
C LEU A 484 16.15 -18.22 -5.17
N TYR A 485 15.45 -19.35 -5.03
CA TYR A 485 14.04 -19.37 -4.66
C TYR A 485 13.76 -18.73 -3.29
N ARG A 486 14.65 -18.93 -2.31
CA ARG A 486 14.50 -18.32 -0.97
C ARG A 486 14.43 -16.80 -0.98
N LEU A 487 15.00 -16.15 -2.00
CA LEU A 487 14.94 -14.68 -2.16
C LEU A 487 13.49 -14.19 -2.38
N SER A 488 12.58 -15.08 -2.77
CA SER A 488 11.14 -14.78 -2.87
C SER A 488 10.43 -14.74 -1.51
N GLY A 489 11.07 -15.10 -0.40
CA GLY A 489 10.52 -14.88 0.94
C GLY A 489 10.72 -15.99 1.96
N ASP A 490 11.08 -17.21 1.53
CA ASP A 490 11.30 -18.35 2.44
C ASP A 490 12.76 -18.55 2.80
N TRP A 491 13.16 -17.90 3.89
CA TRP A 491 14.53 -17.85 4.38
C TRP A 491 14.92 -19.04 5.27
N ASN A 492 14.07 -20.06 5.45
CA ASN A 492 14.33 -21.17 6.37
C ASN A 492 15.72 -21.81 6.10
N PRO A 493 16.61 -21.88 7.13
CA PRO A 493 17.96 -22.42 6.96
C PRO A 493 18.01 -23.86 6.44
N LEU A 494 16.93 -24.64 6.62
CA LEU A 494 16.76 -25.99 6.06
C LEU A 494 17.11 -26.10 4.57
N HIS A 495 16.96 -25.01 3.82
CA HIS A 495 17.13 -24.97 2.38
C HIS A 495 18.51 -24.47 1.92
N ILE A 496 19.42 -24.11 2.83
CA ILE A 496 20.74 -23.59 2.45
C ILE A 496 21.88 -23.96 3.41
N ASP A 497 21.61 -24.13 4.71
CA ASP A 497 22.60 -24.44 5.74
C ASP A 497 22.70 -25.97 5.95
N PRO A 498 23.85 -26.60 5.64
CA PRO A 498 24.04 -28.03 5.82
C PRO A 498 23.89 -28.51 7.27
N ASN A 499 24.32 -27.71 8.25
CA ASN A 499 24.24 -28.09 9.66
C ASN A 499 22.79 -28.12 10.13
N PHE A 500 22.01 -27.12 9.71
CA PHE A 500 20.58 -27.06 10.05
C PHE A 500 19.79 -28.17 9.36
N ALA A 501 20.07 -28.48 8.09
CA ALA A 501 19.42 -29.57 7.37
C ALA A 501 19.69 -30.94 8.04
N SER A 502 20.94 -31.18 8.47
CA SER A 502 21.34 -32.38 9.22
C SER A 502 20.60 -32.49 10.55
N LEU A 503 20.52 -31.39 11.32
CA LEU A 503 19.74 -31.34 12.57
C LEU A 503 18.26 -31.67 12.36
N ALA A 504 17.70 -31.26 11.22
CA ALA A 504 16.32 -31.54 10.82
C ALA A 504 16.11 -32.95 10.23
N GLY A 505 17.16 -33.78 10.15
CA GLY A 505 17.08 -35.17 9.70
C GLY A 505 17.24 -35.36 8.18
N PHE A 506 17.81 -34.38 7.47
CA PHE A 506 18.11 -34.47 6.04
C PHE A 506 19.62 -34.55 5.79
N GLU A 507 20.04 -35.34 4.81
CA GLU A 507 21.47 -35.53 4.51
C GLU A 507 22.17 -34.24 4.05
N LYS A 508 21.42 -33.34 3.40
CA LYS A 508 21.89 -32.06 2.87
C LYS A 508 20.71 -31.10 2.67
N PRO A 509 20.94 -29.80 2.42
CA PRO A 509 19.84 -28.85 2.19
C PRO A 509 18.90 -29.31 1.07
N ILE A 510 17.60 -29.28 1.36
CA ILE A 510 16.55 -29.67 0.42
C ILE A 510 15.99 -28.45 -0.32
N LEU A 511 15.47 -28.65 -1.52
CA LEU A 511 14.73 -27.63 -2.24
C LEU A 511 13.37 -27.41 -1.56
N HIS A 512 12.90 -26.15 -1.52
CA HIS A 512 11.58 -25.82 -1.01
C HIS A 512 10.49 -26.60 -1.77
N GLY A 513 9.54 -27.22 -1.06
CA GLY A 513 8.40 -27.88 -1.70
C GLY A 513 7.60 -26.93 -2.61
N LEU A 514 7.47 -25.66 -2.19
CA LEU A 514 6.83 -24.62 -2.98
C LEU A 514 7.60 -24.22 -4.25
N CYS A 515 8.91 -24.48 -4.32
CA CYS A 515 9.68 -24.35 -5.55
C CYS A 515 9.30 -25.45 -6.53
N THR A 516 9.33 -26.73 -6.11
CA THR A 516 8.89 -27.88 -6.92
C THR A 516 7.43 -27.75 -7.38
N PHE A 517 6.58 -27.17 -6.53
CA PHE A 517 5.21 -26.77 -6.86
C PHE A 517 5.18 -25.74 -8.00
N GLY A 518 6.01 -24.70 -7.94
CA GLY A 518 6.15 -23.69 -8.99
C GLY A 518 6.58 -24.28 -10.34
N PHE A 519 7.58 -25.17 -10.34
CA PHE A 519 8.01 -25.91 -11.54
C PHE A 519 6.85 -26.69 -12.16
N SER A 520 6.16 -27.49 -11.34
CA SER A 520 5.07 -28.37 -11.80
C SER A 520 3.87 -27.56 -12.31
N ALA A 521 3.55 -26.45 -11.66
CA ALA A 521 2.50 -25.55 -12.10
C ALA A 521 2.85 -24.86 -13.44
N ARG A 522 4.11 -24.46 -13.65
CA ARG A 522 4.57 -23.93 -14.95
C ARG A 522 4.45 -24.99 -16.04
N HIS A 523 4.82 -26.25 -15.76
CA HIS A 523 4.65 -27.34 -16.71
C HIS A 523 3.18 -27.49 -17.16
N VAL A 524 2.23 -27.49 -16.21
CA VAL A 524 0.79 -27.56 -16.53
C VAL A 524 0.33 -26.34 -17.32
N LEU A 525 0.71 -25.13 -16.89
CA LEU A 525 0.34 -23.88 -17.56
C LEU A 525 0.85 -23.85 -19.01
N ARG A 526 2.10 -24.28 -19.23
CA ARG A 526 2.72 -24.38 -20.55
C ARG A 526 2.03 -25.41 -21.43
N GLN A 527 1.76 -26.60 -20.87
CA GLN A 527 1.27 -27.74 -21.65
C GLN A 527 -0.22 -27.66 -21.98
N PHE A 528 -1.06 -27.15 -21.07
CA PHE A 528 -2.51 -27.22 -21.19
C PHE A 528 -3.22 -25.86 -21.20
N ALA A 529 -2.49 -24.77 -20.98
CA ALA A 529 -3.03 -23.41 -20.99
C ALA A 529 -2.26 -22.43 -21.91
N ASP A 530 -1.35 -22.90 -22.76
CA ASP A 530 -0.59 -22.05 -23.69
C ASP A 530 0.15 -20.88 -23.01
N ASN A 531 0.59 -21.05 -21.76
CA ASN A 531 1.15 -19.95 -20.94
C ASN A 531 0.20 -18.76 -20.71
N ASP A 532 -1.12 -18.95 -20.89
CA ASP A 532 -2.15 -17.96 -20.58
C ASP A 532 -2.49 -17.99 -19.08
N VAL A 533 -1.94 -17.02 -18.35
CA VAL A 533 -2.14 -16.88 -16.90
C VAL A 533 -3.59 -16.63 -16.50
N SER A 534 -4.42 -16.11 -17.41
CA SER A 534 -5.83 -15.83 -17.14
C SER A 534 -6.67 -17.10 -17.01
N ARG A 535 -6.18 -18.21 -17.58
CA ARG A 535 -6.84 -19.52 -17.50
C ARG A 535 -6.51 -20.28 -16.22
N PHE A 536 -5.51 -19.87 -15.45
CA PHE A 536 -5.15 -20.58 -14.23
C PHE A 536 -6.11 -20.22 -13.09
N LYS A 537 -6.96 -21.17 -12.68
CA LYS A 537 -7.99 -20.92 -11.65
C LYS A 537 -7.52 -21.34 -10.26
N ALA A 538 -7.07 -22.57 -10.10
CA ALA A 538 -6.67 -23.09 -8.80
C ALA A 538 -5.64 -24.22 -8.94
N ILE A 539 -4.92 -24.51 -7.86
CA ILE A 539 -3.98 -25.62 -7.75
C ILE A 539 -4.01 -26.21 -6.35
N LYS A 540 -3.95 -27.54 -6.26
CA LYS A 540 -3.83 -28.31 -5.02
C LYS A 540 -2.67 -29.27 -5.13
N THR A 541 -1.86 -29.40 -4.08
CA THR A 541 -0.79 -30.40 -3.99
C THR A 541 -0.68 -31.02 -2.60
N ARG A 542 -0.15 -32.25 -2.55
CA ARG A 542 0.42 -32.85 -1.34
C ARG A 542 1.91 -33.10 -1.54
N PHE A 543 2.74 -32.55 -0.66
CA PHE A 543 4.18 -32.80 -0.64
C PHE A 543 4.45 -34.18 -0.04
N ALA A 544 5.42 -34.89 -0.61
CA ALA A 544 5.76 -36.26 -0.22
C ALA A 544 7.24 -36.35 0.17
N LYS A 545 8.11 -36.83 -0.73
CA LYS A 545 9.55 -36.93 -0.49
C LYS A 545 10.28 -35.61 -0.81
N PRO A 546 11.46 -35.37 -0.20
CA PRO A 546 12.26 -34.17 -0.49
C PRO A 546 12.85 -34.20 -1.91
N VAL A 547 13.15 -33.01 -2.43
CA VAL A 547 13.96 -32.80 -3.65
C VAL A 547 15.27 -32.16 -3.24
N TYR A 548 16.37 -32.55 -3.85
CA TYR A 548 17.66 -31.89 -3.68
C TYR A 548 17.99 -30.99 -4.88
N PRO A 549 18.49 -29.76 -4.68
CA PRO A 549 18.93 -28.91 -5.78
C PRO A 549 19.95 -29.62 -6.68
N GLY A 550 19.76 -29.54 -8.00
CA GLY A 550 20.52 -30.27 -9.02
C GLY A 550 19.80 -31.49 -9.60
N GLN A 551 18.77 -32.02 -8.92
CA GLN A 551 17.99 -33.15 -9.41
C GLN A 551 16.99 -32.74 -10.50
N THR A 552 16.54 -33.73 -11.28
CA THR A 552 15.61 -33.54 -12.39
C THR A 552 14.19 -33.84 -11.97
N LEU A 553 13.33 -32.83 -12.06
CA LEU A 553 11.91 -32.96 -11.83
C LEU A 553 11.23 -33.51 -13.08
N GLN A 554 10.39 -34.53 -12.91
CA GLN A 554 9.52 -35.10 -13.93
C GLN A 554 8.06 -34.87 -13.52
N THR A 555 7.34 -33.98 -14.21
CA THR A 555 5.92 -33.73 -13.97
C THR A 555 5.08 -34.54 -14.95
N GLU A 556 4.36 -35.53 -14.42
CA GLU A 556 3.40 -36.37 -15.12
C GLU A 556 2.01 -35.73 -15.01
N MET A 557 1.29 -35.62 -16.11
CA MET A 557 0.04 -34.86 -16.20
C MET A 557 -1.05 -35.64 -16.93
N TRP A 558 -2.28 -35.54 -16.43
CA TRP A 558 -3.48 -36.16 -16.99
C TRP A 558 -4.57 -35.10 -17.12
N LYS A 559 -5.14 -34.95 -18.31
CA LYS A 559 -6.21 -34.02 -18.60
C LYS A 559 -7.57 -34.69 -18.43
N GLU A 560 -8.36 -34.20 -17.47
CA GLU A 560 -9.75 -34.62 -17.22
C GLU A 560 -10.66 -33.39 -17.33
N GLY A 561 -11.13 -33.12 -18.55
CA GLY A 561 -11.87 -31.89 -18.87
C GLY A 561 -11.03 -30.63 -18.63
N ASN A 562 -11.47 -29.81 -17.67
CA ASN A 562 -10.82 -28.56 -17.26
C ASN A 562 -9.84 -28.74 -16.09
N ARG A 563 -9.77 -29.93 -15.50
CA ARG A 563 -8.85 -30.25 -14.43
C ARG A 563 -7.67 -31.05 -14.98
N ILE A 564 -6.47 -30.56 -14.72
CA ILE A 564 -5.23 -31.27 -15.03
C ILE A 564 -4.73 -31.91 -13.74
N HIS A 565 -4.90 -33.22 -13.59
CA HIS A 565 -4.26 -33.96 -12.52
C HIS A 565 -2.77 -34.04 -12.81
N PHE A 566 -1.93 -33.99 -11.78
CA PHE A 566 -0.50 -34.15 -11.95
C PHE A 566 0.16 -34.83 -10.76
N GLN A 567 1.35 -35.36 -11.02
CA GLN A 567 2.27 -35.91 -10.05
C GLN A 567 3.68 -35.49 -10.45
N THR A 568 4.56 -35.24 -9.47
CA THR A 568 5.95 -34.89 -9.75
C THR A 568 6.86 -35.90 -9.10
N LYS A 569 7.82 -36.40 -9.88
CA LYS A 569 8.86 -37.32 -9.45
C LYS A 569 10.24 -36.70 -9.58
N VAL A 570 11.20 -37.25 -8.85
CA VAL A 570 12.63 -37.08 -9.12
C VAL A 570 13.03 -38.18 -10.09
N GLN A 571 13.52 -37.81 -11.27
CA GLN A 571 13.82 -38.78 -12.33
C GLN A 571 14.90 -39.78 -11.91
N GLU A 572 15.90 -39.31 -11.16
CA GLU A 572 17.06 -40.10 -10.76
C GLU A 572 16.70 -41.22 -9.78
N THR A 573 15.70 -41.01 -8.91
CA THR A 573 15.32 -41.99 -7.87
C THR A 573 13.97 -42.65 -8.11
N GLY A 574 13.14 -42.08 -9.00
CA GLY A 574 11.74 -42.48 -9.19
C GLY A 574 10.82 -42.03 -8.06
N ASP A 575 11.34 -41.30 -7.07
CA ASP A 575 10.58 -40.87 -5.89
C ASP A 575 9.51 -39.85 -6.25
N ILE A 576 8.31 -40.07 -5.71
CA ILE A 576 7.21 -39.10 -5.80
C ILE A 576 7.43 -38.00 -4.76
N VAL A 577 7.51 -36.76 -5.23
CA VAL A 577 7.77 -35.57 -4.40
C VAL A 577 6.56 -34.64 -4.30
N ILE A 578 5.70 -34.65 -5.33
CA ILE A 578 4.34 -34.09 -5.26
C ILE A 578 3.37 -35.18 -5.67
N SER A 579 2.36 -35.42 -4.84
CA SER A 579 1.31 -36.41 -5.07
C SER A 579 -0.08 -35.79 -5.00
N ASN A 580 -1.06 -36.51 -5.53
CA ASN A 580 -2.49 -36.21 -5.40
C ASN A 580 -2.85 -34.77 -5.79
N ALA A 581 -2.22 -34.28 -6.85
CA ALA A 581 -2.24 -32.88 -7.21
C ALA A 581 -3.10 -32.62 -8.45
N TYR A 582 -3.61 -31.40 -8.55
CA TYR A 582 -4.33 -30.96 -9.73
C TYR A 582 -4.22 -29.44 -9.91
N VAL A 583 -4.42 -28.98 -11.15
CA VAL A 583 -4.67 -27.59 -11.53
C VAL A 583 -6.04 -27.51 -12.18
N ASP A 584 -6.88 -26.60 -11.73
CA ASP A 584 -8.10 -26.22 -12.43
C ASP A 584 -7.81 -25.09 -13.40
N LEU A 585 -8.20 -25.32 -14.66
CA LEU A 585 -8.11 -24.33 -15.72
C LEU A 585 -9.50 -23.82 -16.09
N VAL A 586 -9.60 -22.53 -16.39
CA VAL A 586 -10.78 -21.97 -17.05
C VAL A 586 -10.73 -22.40 -18.52
N PRO A 587 -11.86 -22.83 -19.11
CA PRO A 587 -11.95 -23.05 -20.54
C PRO A 587 -11.44 -21.82 -21.28
N LYS A 588 -10.74 -22.04 -22.39
CA LYS A 588 -10.56 -20.96 -23.36
C LYS A 588 -11.97 -20.56 -23.79
N LEU A 589 -12.30 -19.27 -23.73
CA LEU A 589 -13.49 -18.79 -24.43
C LEU A 589 -13.25 -19.10 -25.91
N ASP A 590 -13.88 -20.17 -26.40
CA ASP A 590 -13.84 -20.51 -27.82
C ASP A 590 -14.62 -19.44 -28.58
N ILE A 591 -13.91 -18.39 -29.00
CA ILE A 591 -14.34 -17.53 -30.11
C ILE A 591 -13.94 -18.24 -31.43
N SER A 592 -14.19 -19.55 -31.51
CA SER A 592 -13.95 -20.35 -32.71
C SER A 592 -15.03 -21.41 -32.84
N ALA A 593 -16.21 -20.97 -33.30
CA ALA A 593 -17.07 -21.71 -34.23
C ALA A 593 -18.34 -20.91 -34.53
N LYS A 594 -18.19 -19.80 -35.25
CA LYS A 594 -18.98 -19.52 -36.44
C LYS A 594 -18.06 -18.76 -37.38
N THR A 595 -17.34 -19.48 -38.23
CA THR A 595 -17.11 -18.97 -39.57
C THR A 595 -18.50 -18.84 -40.18
N PRO A 596 -19.01 -17.64 -40.51
CA PRO A 596 -20.09 -17.58 -41.47
C PRO A 596 -19.52 -18.19 -42.74
N SER A 597 -20.20 -19.21 -43.23
CA SER A 597 -20.18 -19.60 -44.64
C SER A 597 -19.98 -18.38 -45.54
N GLU A 598 -19.20 -18.54 -46.60
CA GLU A 598 -19.08 -17.62 -47.74
C GLU A 598 -20.35 -16.75 -47.91
N GLY A 599 -20.27 -15.49 -47.45
CA GLY A 599 -21.44 -14.63 -47.35
C GLY A 599 -21.19 -13.36 -46.54
N GLY A 600 -20.54 -12.37 -47.15
CA GLY A 600 -20.83 -10.94 -46.97
C GLY A 600 -20.78 -10.24 -45.59
N GLU A 601 -20.53 -10.90 -44.46
CA GLU A 601 -20.56 -10.22 -43.14
C GLU A 601 -19.23 -9.56 -42.73
N LEU A 602 -19.33 -8.39 -42.09
CA LEU A 602 -18.21 -7.58 -41.58
C LEU A 602 -17.78 -8.07 -40.20
N GLN A 603 -16.48 -8.27 -39.97
CA GLN A 603 -15.92 -8.72 -38.70
C GLN A 603 -16.20 -7.73 -37.56
N SER A 604 -16.21 -6.45 -37.87
CA SER A 604 -16.55 -5.37 -36.93
C SER A 604 -17.95 -5.50 -36.32
N THR A 605 -18.89 -6.19 -36.99
CA THR A 605 -20.28 -6.38 -36.49
C THR A 605 -20.29 -7.01 -35.10
N LEU A 606 -19.50 -8.07 -34.89
CA LEU A 606 -19.40 -8.79 -33.62
C LEU A 606 -18.90 -7.89 -32.49
N VAL A 607 -17.95 -7.00 -32.80
CA VAL A 607 -17.38 -6.07 -31.83
C VAL A 607 -18.42 -5.03 -31.40
N PHE A 608 -19.19 -4.46 -32.34
CA PHE A 608 -20.23 -3.48 -31.99
C PHE A 608 -21.36 -4.10 -31.17
N GLU A 609 -21.75 -5.35 -31.47
CA GLU A 609 -22.74 -6.08 -30.67
C GLU A 609 -22.25 -6.34 -29.24
N GLU A 610 -20.99 -6.74 -29.07
CA GLU A 610 -20.40 -6.97 -27.74
C GLU A 610 -20.23 -5.67 -26.93
N ILE A 611 -19.84 -4.56 -27.58
CA ILE A 611 -19.86 -3.22 -26.94
C ILE A 611 -21.28 -2.89 -26.47
N GLY A 612 -22.30 -3.15 -27.31
CA GLY A 612 -23.71 -2.97 -26.96
C GLY A 612 -24.14 -3.83 -25.77
N ARG A 613 -23.67 -5.07 -25.68
CA ARG A 613 -23.94 -5.96 -24.53
C ARG A 613 -23.34 -5.39 -23.25
N ARG A 614 -22.06 -5.02 -23.25
CA ARG A 614 -21.36 -4.50 -22.06
C ARG A 614 -21.93 -3.17 -21.56
N LEU A 615 -22.39 -2.30 -22.46
CA LEU A 615 -23.03 -1.03 -22.05
C LEU A 615 -24.32 -1.23 -21.25
N LYS A 616 -24.99 -2.39 -21.34
CA LYS A 616 -26.12 -2.70 -20.44
C LYS A 616 -25.70 -2.80 -18.97
N GLU A 617 -24.46 -3.21 -18.70
CA GLU A 617 -23.94 -3.43 -17.35
C GLU A 617 -23.27 -2.16 -16.79
N VAL A 618 -22.38 -1.53 -17.57
CA VAL A 618 -21.53 -0.40 -17.10
C VAL A 618 -21.91 0.96 -17.67
N GLY A 619 -22.90 1.02 -18.55
CA GLY A 619 -23.09 2.17 -19.43
C GLY A 619 -23.50 3.47 -18.73
N ARG A 620 -24.16 3.42 -17.56
CA ARG A 620 -24.46 4.63 -16.75
C ARG A 620 -23.20 5.36 -16.28
N GLU A 621 -22.12 4.64 -15.97
CA GLU A 621 -20.85 5.24 -15.57
C GLU A 621 -20.08 5.79 -16.77
N VAL A 622 -20.14 5.07 -17.89
CA VAL A 622 -19.51 5.47 -19.15
C VAL A 622 -20.15 6.75 -19.70
N VAL A 623 -21.49 6.84 -19.71
CA VAL A 623 -22.22 8.04 -20.15
C VAL A 623 -21.83 9.27 -19.33
N LYS A 624 -21.70 9.14 -18.00
CA LYS A 624 -21.27 10.26 -17.13
C LYS A 624 -19.90 10.83 -17.52
N LYS A 625 -18.99 9.98 -17.99
CA LYS A 625 -17.61 10.35 -18.34
C LYS A 625 -17.48 10.87 -19.77
N VAL A 626 -18.20 10.27 -20.71
CA VAL A 626 -18.03 10.53 -22.15
C VAL A 626 -18.96 11.62 -22.67
N LYS A 627 -20.27 11.52 -22.38
CA LYS A 627 -21.31 12.49 -22.78
C LYS A 627 -21.31 12.86 -24.28
N ALA A 628 -21.14 11.87 -25.16
CA ALA A 628 -21.02 12.09 -26.61
C ALA A 628 -21.58 10.95 -27.46
N VAL A 629 -21.94 11.24 -28.72
CA VAL A 629 -22.41 10.27 -29.72
C VAL A 629 -21.35 10.08 -30.81
N PHE A 630 -20.99 8.82 -31.05
CA PHE A 630 -19.99 8.43 -32.05
C PHE A 630 -20.63 7.63 -33.17
N GLU A 631 -20.48 8.10 -34.40
CA GLU A 631 -20.87 7.36 -35.60
C GLU A 631 -19.64 6.72 -36.25
N TRP A 632 -19.77 5.47 -36.68
CA TRP A 632 -18.70 4.68 -37.29
C TRP A 632 -19.12 4.26 -38.68
N HIS A 633 -18.29 4.55 -39.68
CA HIS A 633 -18.44 4.10 -41.06
C HIS A 633 -17.38 3.04 -41.32
N ILE A 634 -17.81 1.78 -41.33
CA ILE A 634 -16.94 0.66 -41.63
C ILE A 634 -16.87 0.48 -43.14
N THR A 635 -15.67 0.50 -43.70
CA THR A 635 -15.45 0.32 -45.13
C THR A 635 -14.93 -1.08 -45.47
N LYS A 636 -15.29 -1.60 -46.64
CA LYS A 636 -14.75 -2.84 -47.21
C LYS A 636 -14.59 -2.64 -48.72
N GLY A 637 -13.39 -2.83 -49.26
CA GLY A 637 -13.11 -2.56 -50.67
C GLY A 637 -13.16 -1.07 -51.06
N GLY A 638 -13.12 -0.14 -50.09
CA GLY A 638 -13.17 1.32 -50.34
C GLY A 638 -14.54 1.96 -50.13
N ASP A 639 -15.61 1.18 -50.17
CA ASP A 639 -16.99 1.64 -49.95
C ASP A 639 -17.45 1.45 -48.50
N ILE A 640 -18.39 2.27 -48.05
CA ILE A 640 -19.00 2.13 -46.71
C ILE A 640 -19.91 0.90 -46.71
N ALA A 641 -19.48 -0.15 -46.05
CA ALA A 641 -20.18 -1.43 -45.94
C ALA A 641 -21.17 -1.46 -44.76
N ALA A 642 -20.91 -0.71 -43.68
CA ALA A 642 -21.87 -0.54 -42.59
C ALA A 642 -21.69 0.78 -41.85
N LYS A 643 -22.78 1.25 -41.24
CA LYS A 643 -22.76 2.34 -40.26
C LYS A 643 -23.19 1.84 -38.90
N TRP A 644 -22.51 2.28 -37.86
CA TRP A 644 -22.83 1.97 -36.47
C TRP A 644 -22.82 3.24 -35.63
N THR A 645 -23.68 3.31 -34.63
CA THR A 645 -23.71 4.42 -33.69
C THR A 645 -23.54 3.92 -32.26
N ILE A 646 -22.59 4.53 -31.53
CA ILE A 646 -22.43 4.40 -30.09
C ILE A 646 -22.91 5.71 -29.46
N ASP A 647 -24.10 5.70 -28.88
CA ASP A 647 -24.65 6.82 -28.14
C ASP A 647 -24.24 6.68 -26.67
N LEU A 648 -23.33 7.54 -26.20
CA LEU A 648 -22.92 7.65 -24.79
C LEU A 648 -23.31 9.02 -24.22
N LYS A 649 -24.32 9.65 -24.80
CA LYS A 649 -24.85 10.94 -24.38
C LYS A 649 -26.19 10.79 -23.65
N ASN A 650 -26.98 9.80 -24.08
CA ASN A 650 -28.34 9.57 -23.58
C ASN A 650 -28.46 8.27 -22.76
N GLU A 651 -29.43 8.23 -21.85
CA GLU A 651 -29.83 7.06 -21.05
C GLU A 651 -28.64 6.33 -20.37
N SER A 652 -28.59 5.00 -20.43
CA SER A 652 -27.47 4.16 -19.98
C SER A 652 -26.44 3.91 -21.08
N GLY A 653 -26.50 4.62 -22.21
CA GLY A 653 -25.65 4.37 -23.37
C GLY A 653 -26.10 3.16 -24.19
N LYS A 654 -25.97 3.25 -25.51
CA LYS A 654 -26.50 2.26 -26.46
C LYS A 654 -25.66 2.16 -27.73
N VAL A 655 -25.56 0.94 -28.28
CA VAL A 655 -25.04 0.70 -29.64
C VAL A 655 -26.17 0.25 -30.56
N TYR A 656 -26.19 0.74 -31.79
CA TYR A 656 -27.13 0.29 -32.81
C TYR A 656 -26.55 0.44 -34.22
N LYS A 657 -27.00 -0.43 -35.12
CA LYS A 657 -26.68 -0.36 -36.55
C LYS A 657 -27.48 0.76 -37.21
N GLY A 658 -26.82 1.57 -38.02
CA GLY A 658 -27.38 2.76 -38.67
C GLY A 658 -26.72 4.07 -38.24
N PRO A 659 -26.99 5.16 -38.97
CA PRO A 659 -26.49 6.49 -38.63
C PRO A 659 -27.10 6.99 -37.31
N ALA A 660 -26.46 7.99 -36.71
CA ALA A 660 -26.91 8.56 -35.46
C ALA A 660 -28.31 9.14 -35.59
N LYS A 661 -29.19 8.86 -34.62
CA LYS A 661 -30.52 9.48 -34.48
C LYS A 661 -30.35 10.92 -33.95
N GLY A 662 -29.73 11.79 -34.75
CA GLY A 662 -29.32 13.15 -34.39
C GLY A 662 -27.94 13.51 -34.97
N CYS A 663 -27.30 14.56 -34.45
CA CYS A 663 -25.92 14.88 -34.82
C CYS A 663 -24.93 14.00 -34.04
N ALA A 664 -24.06 13.30 -34.76
CA ALA A 664 -22.89 12.67 -34.17
C ALA A 664 -21.88 13.74 -33.74
N ASP A 665 -21.38 13.66 -32.51
CA ASP A 665 -20.31 14.54 -32.02
C ASP A 665 -18.97 14.19 -32.68
N THR A 666 -18.81 12.94 -33.11
CA THR A 666 -17.65 12.47 -33.90
C THR A 666 -18.06 11.35 -34.86
N THR A 667 -17.56 11.42 -36.10
CA THR A 667 -17.70 10.36 -37.11
C THR A 667 -16.35 9.76 -37.43
N ILE A 668 -16.20 8.44 -37.32
CA ILE A 668 -14.97 7.69 -37.58
C ILE A 668 -15.17 6.80 -38.80
N ILE A 669 -14.24 6.84 -39.74
CA ILE A 669 -14.24 6.05 -40.97
C ILE A 669 -12.98 5.19 -40.97
N ILE A 670 -13.15 3.88 -41.08
CA ILE A 670 -12.05 2.90 -41.01
C ILE A 670 -12.45 1.62 -41.74
N SER A 671 -11.48 0.92 -42.34
CA SER A 671 -11.75 -0.39 -42.96
C SER A 671 -12.07 -1.45 -41.91
N ASP A 672 -12.84 -2.47 -42.29
CA ASP A 672 -13.17 -3.60 -41.41
C ASP A 672 -11.90 -4.26 -40.85
N ASP A 673 -10.88 -4.47 -41.70
CA ASP A 673 -9.60 -5.07 -41.30
C ASP A 673 -8.81 -4.16 -40.33
N ASP A 674 -8.71 -2.86 -40.60
CA ASP A 674 -7.96 -1.93 -39.76
C ASP A 674 -8.66 -1.72 -38.41
N PHE A 675 -9.99 -1.72 -38.40
CA PHE A 675 -10.79 -1.69 -37.19
C PHE A 675 -10.48 -2.90 -36.31
N MET A 676 -10.42 -4.10 -36.91
CA MET A 676 -10.06 -5.31 -36.16
C MET A 676 -8.62 -5.27 -35.66
N GLN A 677 -7.66 -4.74 -36.42
CA GLN A 677 -6.29 -4.57 -35.93
C GLN A 677 -6.20 -3.57 -34.77
N VAL A 678 -7.01 -2.51 -34.78
CA VAL A 678 -7.13 -1.56 -33.66
C VAL A 678 -7.68 -2.24 -32.42
N VAL A 679 -8.77 -3.01 -32.57
CA VAL A 679 -9.41 -3.73 -31.45
C VAL A 679 -8.46 -4.77 -30.85
N LEU A 680 -7.71 -5.50 -31.69
CA LEU A 680 -6.72 -6.50 -31.25
C LEU A 680 -5.41 -5.87 -30.70
N GLY A 681 -5.32 -4.54 -30.62
CA GLY A 681 -4.12 -3.83 -30.15
C GLY A 681 -2.91 -3.95 -31.08
N LYS A 682 -3.08 -4.46 -32.31
CA LYS A 682 -2.02 -4.62 -33.31
C LYS A 682 -1.75 -3.34 -34.10
N LEU A 683 -2.75 -2.45 -34.20
CA LEU A 683 -2.63 -1.16 -34.84
C LEU A 683 -2.96 -0.03 -33.85
N ASP A 684 -2.02 0.88 -33.65
CA ASP A 684 -2.25 2.05 -32.82
C ASP A 684 -3.21 3.04 -33.53
N PRO A 685 -4.32 3.47 -32.88
CA PRO A 685 -5.30 4.36 -33.51
C PRO A 685 -4.78 5.74 -33.91
N GLN A 686 -3.80 6.29 -33.18
CA GLN A 686 -3.20 7.59 -33.54
C GLN A 686 -2.34 7.43 -34.81
N LYS A 687 -1.54 6.36 -34.89
CA LYS A 687 -0.80 6.01 -36.10
C LYS A 687 -1.72 5.74 -37.29
N ALA A 688 -2.84 5.04 -37.08
CA ALA A 688 -3.86 4.83 -38.12
C ALA A 688 -4.45 6.15 -38.62
N PHE A 689 -4.69 7.12 -37.71
CA PHE A 689 -5.19 8.43 -38.07
C PHE A 689 -4.18 9.25 -38.89
N PHE A 690 -2.92 9.36 -38.43
CA PHE A 690 -1.88 10.13 -39.14
C PHE A 690 -1.48 9.50 -40.48
N SER A 691 -1.61 8.18 -40.64
CA SER A 691 -1.37 7.49 -41.92
C SER A 691 -2.57 7.54 -42.88
N GLY A 692 -3.71 8.14 -42.48
CA GLY A 692 -4.93 8.24 -43.28
C GLY A 692 -5.77 6.96 -43.36
N ARG A 693 -5.35 5.88 -42.68
CA ARG A 693 -6.05 4.59 -42.57
C ARG A 693 -7.31 4.67 -41.71
N LEU A 694 -7.31 5.56 -40.72
CA LEU A 694 -8.47 5.98 -39.93
C LEU A 694 -8.75 7.45 -40.23
N LYS A 695 -9.97 7.81 -40.59
CA LYS A 695 -10.39 9.21 -40.73
C LYS A 695 -11.40 9.55 -39.66
N ALA A 696 -11.28 10.72 -39.04
CA ALA A 696 -12.24 11.20 -38.05
C ALA A 696 -12.70 12.61 -38.40
N ARG A 697 -13.99 12.89 -38.22
CA ARG A 697 -14.64 14.20 -38.44
C ARG A 697 -15.44 14.59 -37.20
N GLY A 698 -15.61 15.89 -36.95
CA GLY A 698 -16.25 16.40 -35.74
C GLY A 698 -15.24 16.67 -34.62
N ASN A 699 -15.63 16.48 -33.36
CA ASN A 699 -14.77 16.75 -32.20
C ASN A 699 -13.82 15.58 -31.91
N ILE A 700 -12.68 15.56 -32.61
CA ILE A 700 -11.68 14.48 -32.54
C ILE A 700 -11.14 14.25 -31.12
N MET A 701 -11.14 15.26 -30.24
CA MET A 701 -10.70 15.06 -28.84
C MET A 701 -11.64 14.12 -28.06
N LEU A 702 -12.90 13.96 -28.49
CA LEU A 702 -13.84 13.01 -27.89
C LEU A 702 -13.53 11.57 -28.27
N SER A 703 -12.93 11.30 -29.44
CA SER A 703 -12.54 9.92 -29.81
C SER A 703 -11.40 9.39 -28.93
N GLN A 704 -10.53 10.26 -28.42
CA GLN A 704 -9.49 9.90 -27.45
C GLN A 704 -10.10 9.48 -26.09
N LYS A 705 -11.15 10.17 -25.63
CA LYS A 705 -11.89 9.78 -24.41
C LYS A 705 -12.58 8.43 -24.58
N LEU A 706 -13.19 8.19 -25.74
CA LEU A 706 -13.79 6.90 -26.08
C LEU A 706 -12.72 5.79 -26.07
N GLN A 707 -11.54 6.05 -26.63
CA GLN A 707 -10.43 5.09 -26.65
C GLN A 707 -9.92 4.76 -25.25
N MET A 708 -9.72 5.74 -24.36
CA MET A 708 -9.26 5.50 -22.99
C MET A 708 -10.22 4.59 -22.22
N ILE A 709 -11.53 4.82 -22.39
CA ILE A 709 -12.56 4.05 -21.71
C ILE A 709 -12.75 2.68 -22.35
N LEU A 710 -12.77 2.58 -23.68
CA LEU A 710 -12.79 1.28 -24.34
C LEU A 710 -11.54 0.49 -23.98
N LYS A 711 -10.35 1.08 -23.83
CA LYS A 711 -9.13 0.38 -23.38
C LYS A 711 -9.26 -0.21 -21.97
N ASP A 712 -9.96 0.47 -21.06
CA ASP A 712 -10.28 -0.04 -19.72
C ASP A 712 -11.28 -1.21 -19.76
N TYR A 713 -12.10 -1.29 -20.82
CA TYR A 713 -13.12 -2.33 -21.03
C TYR A 713 -12.86 -3.29 -22.20
N ALA A 714 -11.74 -3.18 -22.93
CA ALA A 714 -11.42 -3.90 -24.16
C ALA A 714 -10.31 -4.93 -23.95
N LYS A 715 -10.31 -5.60 -22.80
CA LYS A 715 -9.93 -7.01 -22.79
C LYS A 715 -11.09 -7.78 -23.43
N LEU A 716 -11.11 -7.72 -24.77
CA LEU A 716 -11.85 -8.58 -25.69
C LEU A 716 -10.98 -9.78 -26.01
#